data_AF-A0A9D2ITM7-F1
#
_entry.id   AF-A0A9D2ITM7-F1
#
_cell.length_a   1.000
_cell.length_b   1.000
_cell.length_c   1.000
_cell.angle_alpha   90.00
_cell.angle_beta   90.00
_cell.angle_gamma   90.00
#
_symmetry.space_group_name_H-M   'P 1'
#
loop_
_entity.id
_entity.type
_entity.pdbx_description
1 polymer ?
#
loop_
_entity_poly.entity_id
_entity_poly.type
_entity_poly.pdbx_seq_one_letter_code
_entity_poly.pdbx_strand_id
1 'polypeptide(L)'
;MIKKWGVQTALMIILAAASVWLLKGDVWVFWTWWLMAGVMGLGGMPLTGRLFGGFKDKGWLFSKVIFIAVSGFLTWFLVSVKILKFTTASCIGVCLLLAAGSFLLFSRQIKKGVECLPVGHFSLIFWEELLFFGLFLLWTYLAGFHPAAYGTEKFMDYGFMEALMRSTELPPRDLWYSDGHINYYYGGQYFAVFLTKISGSSVAVTYNLMRTFVAGLAFVLPFSLVFQMTEDIFGKGLTGRKRVLPYLAGILAGGGVSLAGNMHYVIYSKILPWIQKLKGTELETGYWFPDATRYIGYDPDVPDKTIHEFPSYSFVLGDLHAHVVNIMFVLTVIGILYAWMRSVRMGEAAVEKKSGKAFWKRQLLIPHILLVSGMLGMFQWTNYWDFVIYFVVTGGTVLFTNWIRFRGRARRILAVTALQAVEVLGISFLVILPFTLQFDSMVQGVALAQNHSMIHQLLVLWGLPVFLTILFIIFVLWEKLHLLKRKTPYTLLRSIKTPDLFAVIMGLCAIGLVAIPELVYVRDIYENGNARANTMFKLTYQAYILFGMTMAYVIFRLLFLARQKAVKILAAAGAFCLLWTFGYFGNSVHSWFGDVTDPSAYQGLNATAFLETDFPEDAEGIRWLRSNIEGSPVVLEANGDSYTGYERVSAMTGLPTVLGWYVHEWLWRNDVADLNERSADVETIYTSNDEEQVKALLEKYQVSYIFLGSKEREKYGENLNLTLLKQLGEIVFQSSSSQTCILKVD
;
A
#
# COMPACT_ATOMS: atom_id res chain seq x y z
N MET A 1 36.16 -1.76 19.36
CA MET A 1 35.13 -0.85 18.82
C MET A 1 35.54 -0.21 17.50
N ILE A 2 36.75 0.36 17.38
CA ILE A 2 37.22 1.07 16.17
C ILE A 2 37.10 0.25 14.85
N LYS A 3 37.52 -1.03 14.85
CA LYS A 3 37.36 -1.91 13.66
C LYS A 3 35.92 -2.15 13.21
N LYS A 4 34.94 -2.18 14.13
CA LYS A 4 33.53 -2.45 13.80
C LYS A 4 32.88 -1.22 13.15
N TRP A 5 33.18 -0.03 13.66
CA TRP A 5 32.75 1.23 13.07
C TRP A 5 33.39 1.48 11.70
N GLY A 6 34.63 1.07 11.48
CA GLY A 6 35.29 1.16 10.18
C GLY A 6 34.55 0.40 9.06
N VAL A 7 34.13 -0.85 9.32
CA VAL A 7 33.36 -1.65 8.33
C VAL A 7 31.99 -1.05 8.06
N GLN A 8 31.27 -0.64 9.10
CA GLN A 8 29.95 -0.02 8.97
C GLN A 8 30.02 1.29 8.17
N THR A 9 31.02 2.12 8.45
CA THR A 9 31.25 3.37 7.73
C THR A 9 31.61 3.11 6.26
N ALA A 10 32.49 2.14 5.99
CA ALA A 10 32.84 1.76 4.63
C ALA A 10 31.62 1.28 3.82
N LEU A 11 30.75 0.45 4.40
CA LEU A 11 29.53 -0.01 3.74
C LEU A 11 28.57 1.15 3.40
N MET A 12 28.39 2.10 4.31
CA MET A 12 27.58 3.30 4.04
C MET A 12 28.17 4.15 2.93
N ILE A 13 29.49 4.36 2.93
CA ILE A 13 30.17 5.13 1.88
C ILE A 13 30.01 4.44 0.52
N ILE A 14 30.16 3.11 0.48
CA ILE A 14 29.98 2.33 -0.76
C ILE A 14 28.53 2.46 -1.27
N LEU A 15 27.53 2.31 -0.40
CA LEU A 15 26.13 2.45 -0.81
C LEU A 15 25.77 3.88 -1.23
N ALA A 16 26.30 4.90 -0.54
CA ALA A 16 26.12 6.28 -0.94
C ALA A 16 26.75 6.55 -2.31
N ALA A 17 27.99 6.10 -2.54
CA ALA A 17 28.65 6.22 -3.84
C ALA A 17 27.91 5.45 -4.94
N ALA A 18 27.42 4.24 -4.64
CA ALA A 18 26.59 3.46 -5.55
C ALA A 18 25.29 4.20 -5.88
N SER A 19 24.63 4.85 -4.92
CA SER A 19 23.40 5.62 -5.19
C SER A 19 23.64 6.81 -6.12
N VAL A 20 24.78 7.49 -6.01
CA VAL A 20 25.16 8.58 -6.93
C VAL A 20 25.38 8.04 -8.34
N TRP A 21 26.11 6.93 -8.45
CA TRP A 21 26.40 6.31 -9.74
C TRP A 21 25.14 5.76 -10.43
N LEU A 22 24.26 5.08 -9.68
CA LEU A 22 23.06 4.44 -10.21
C LEU A 22 21.95 5.43 -10.55
N LEU A 23 21.69 6.42 -9.70
CA LEU A 23 20.53 7.31 -9.84
C LEU A 23 20.84 8.63 -10.57
N LYS A 24 22.10 8.88 -10.92
CA LYS A 24 22.52 10.13 -11.59
C LYS A 24 21.97 11.36 -10.83
N GLY A 25 21.22 12.24 -11.50
CA GLY A 25 20.63 13.43 -10.88
C GLY A 25 19.53 13.15 -9.84
N ASP A 26 18.84 12.01 -9.94
CA ASP A 26 17.73 11.65 -9.06
C ASP A 26 18.18 11.29 -7.62
N VAL A 27 19.50 11.10 -7.42
CA VAL A 27 20.09 10.81 -6.11
C VAL A 27 19.74 11.87 -5.07
N TRP A 28 19.60 13.14 -5.47
CA TRP A 28 19.30 14.25 -4.54
C TRP A 28 17.90 14.13 -3.95
N VAL A 29 16.91 13.81 -4.78
CA VAL A 29 15.52 13.65 -4.31
C VAL A 29 15.40 12.36 -3.50
N PHE A 30 16.10 11.30 -3.91
CA PHE A 30 16.22 10.06 -3.16
C PHE A 30 16.80 10.27 -1.75
N TRP A 31 17.94 10.96 -1.62
CA TRP A 31 18.53 11.29 -0.31
C TRP A 31 17.63 12.21 0.53
N THR A 32 16.96 13.18 -0.10
CA THR A 32 15.99 14.04 0.58
C THR A 32 14.89 13.22 1.22
N TRP A 33 14.33 12.23 0.51
CA TRP A 33 13.31 11.33 1.04
C TRP A 33 13.82 10.42 2.16
N TRP A 34 15.00 9.83 1.99
CA TRP A 34 15.60 8.99 3.03
C TRP A 34 15.90 9.80 4.31
N LEU A 35 16.46 11.00 4.19
CA LEU A 35 16.73 11.90 5.32
C LEU A 35 15.43 12.41 5.96
N MET A 36 14.44 12.80 5.16
CA MET A 36 13.10 13.20 5.64
C MET A 36 12.49 12.09 6.49
N ALA A 37 12.51 10.84 6.00
CA ALA A 37 12.02 9.70 6.76
C ALA A 37 12.80 9.48 8.06
N GLY A 38 14.12 9.70 8.07
CA GLY A 38 14.95 9.71 9.27
C GLY A 38 14.53 10.76 10.30
N VAL A 39 14.32 12.01 9.86
CA VAL A 39 13.87 13.13 10.71
C VAL A 39 12.47 12.87 11.27
N MET A 40 11.54 12.42 10.42
CA MET A 40 10.19 12.02 10.85
C MET A 40 10.25 10.85 11.84
N GLY A 41 11.14 9.88 11.61
CA GLY A 41 11.40 8.80 12.54
C GLY A 41 11.84 9.27 13.92
N LEU A 42 12.74 10.26 13.99
CA LEU A 42 13.14 10.89 15.26
C LEU A 42 11.95 11.58 15.94
N GLY A 43 11.10 12.26 15.17
CA GLY A 43 9.84 12.84 15.66
C GLY A 43 8.87 11.79 16.23
N GLY A 44 8.84 10.58 15.66
CA GLY A 44 7.99 9.48 16.13
C GLY A 44 8.55 8.71 17.34
N MET A 45 9.86 8.76 17.59
CA MET A 45 10.53 7.93 18.60
C MET A 45 9.98 8.04 20.03
N PRO A 46 9.60 9.22 20.55
CA PRO A 46 9.06 9.32 21.91
C PRO A 46 7.74 8.56 22.10
N LEU A 47 6.96 8.43 21.03
CA LEU A 47 5.73 7.65 21.02
C LEU A 47 6.04 6.16 20.84
N THR A 48 6.82 5.80 19.82
CA THR A 48 7.13 4.39 19.54
C THR A 48 7.96 3.74 20.62
N GLY A 49 8.91 4.45 21.23
CA GLY A 49 9.71 3.92 22.34
C GLY A 49 8.88 3.47 23.55
N ARG A 50 7.66 4.02 23.70
CA ARG A 50 6.68 3.55 24.68
C ARG A 50 5.84 2.38 24.17
N LEU A 51 5.29 2.50 22.95
CA LEU A 51 4.41 1.47 22.38
C LEU A 51 5.18 0.17 22.09
N PHE A 52 6.36 0.28 21.54
CA PHE A 52 7.29 -0.78 21.20
C PHE A 52 8.40 -0.92 22.25
N GLY A 53 8.17 -0.51 23.50
CA GLY A 53 9.19 -0.60 24.56
C GLY A 53 9.69 -2.03 24.83
N GLY A 54 8.97 -3.03 24.32
CA GLY A 54 9.37 -4.42 24.32
C GLY A 54 10.33 -4.85 23.20
N PHE A 55 10.38 -4.09 22.11
CA PHE A 55 11.24 -4.38 20.97
C PHE A 55 12.68 -3.93 21.24
N LYS A 56 13.64 -4.57 20.58
CA LYS A 56 15.07 -4.23 20.68
C LYS A 56 15.38 -2.86 20.06
N ASP A 57 14.75 -2.53 18.96
CA ASP A 57 14.88 -1.25 18.23
C ASP A 57 13.96 -0.16 18.78
N LYS A 58 13.10 -0.48 19.77
CA LYS A 58 12.07 0.43 20.31
C LYS A 58 11.09 0.93 19.25
N GLY A 59 10.92 0.19 18.14
CA GLY A 59 10.06 0.55 17.02
C GLY A 59 10.62 1.69 16.17
N TRP A 60 11.92 1.65 15.84
CA TRP A 60 12.63 2.69 15.09
C TRP A 60 12.18 2.77 13.63
N LEU A 61 11.94 1.63 12.97
CA LEU A 61 11.41 1.63 11.60
C LEU A 61 9.93 2.05 11.59
N PHE A 62 9.16 1.58 12.58
CA PHE A 62 7.76 1.95 12.76
C PHE A 62 7.58 3.44 13.10
N SER A 63 8.56 4.10 13.71
CA SER A 63 8.44 5.51 14.09
C SER A 63 8.33 6.44 12.88
N LYS A 64 8.97 6.09 11.76
CA LYS A 64 8.89 6.82 10.50
C LYS A 64 7.45 6.86 10.00
N VAL A 65 6.84 5.68 9.88
CA VAL A 65 5.48 5.52 9.36
C VAL A 65 4.44 6.08 10.32
N ILE A 66 4.62 5.88 11.64
CA ILE A 66 3.70 6.45 12.64
C ILE A 66 3.73 7.98 12.59
N PHE A 67 4.91 8.59 12.46
CA PHE A 67 4.99 10.04 12.37
C PHE A 67 4.36 10.55 11.07
N ILE A 68 4.65 9.91 9.92
CA ILE A 68 4.01 10.21 8.62
C ILE A 68 2.48 10.12 8.74
N ALA A 69 1.96 9.01 9.29
CA ALA A 69 0.53 8.78 9.45
C ALA A 69 -0.12 9.88 10.31
N VAL A 70 0.44 10.16 11.50
CA VAL A 70 -0.15 11.11 12.44
C VAL A 70 -0.07 12.54 11.89
N SER A 71 1.06 12.96 11.31
CA SER A 71 1.21 14.31 10.77
C SER A 71 0.37 14.54 9.51
N GLY A 72 0.39 13.58 8.58
CA GLY A 72 -0.37 13.67 7.34
C GLY A 72 -1.87 13.61 7.61
N PHE A 73 -2.33 12.71 8.48
CA PHE A 73 -3.74 12.62 8.86
C PHE A 73 -4.22 13.84 9.63
N LEU A 74 -3.44 14.38 10.56
CA LEU A 74 -3.82 15.61 11.27
C LEU A 74 -3.91 16.80 10.31
N THR A 75 -2.98 16.91 9.36
CA THR A 75 -3.03 17.94 8.32
C THR A 75 -4.29 17.77 7.47
N TRP A 76 -4.59 16.55 7.04
CA TRP A 76 -5.79 16.24 6.27
C TRP A 76 -7.04 16.65 7.03
N PHE A 77 -7.16 16.20 8.28
CA PHE A 77 -8.31 16.47 9.12
C PHE A 77 -8.54 17.97 9.28
N LEU A 78 -7.49 18.74 9.60
CA LEU A 78 -7.58 20.19 9.78
C LEU A 78 -7.95 20.93 8.49
N VAL A 79 -7.54 20.42 7.32
CA VAL A 79 -7.94 20.99 6.03
C VAL A 79 -9.38 20.63 5.68
N SER A 80 -9.79 19.37 5.87
CA SER A 80 -11.14 18.89 5.57
C SER A 80 -12.21 19.60 6.41
N VAL A 81 -11.89 19.98 7.65
CA VAL A 81 -12.77 20.80 8.51
C VAL A 81 -12.54 22.31 8.35
N LYS A 82 -11.82 22.73 7.30
CA LYS A 82 -11.59 24.12 6.89
C LYS A 82 -10.86 25.01 7.93
N ILE A 83 -10.06 24.41 8.82
CA ILE A 83 -9.20 25.15 9.77
C ILE A 83 -7.90 25.60 9.09
N LEU A 84 -7.32 24.75 8.24
CA LEU A 84 -6.10 25.03 7.48
C LEU A 84 -6.36 24.91 5.97
N LYS A 85 -5.45 25.48 5.17
CA LYS A 85 -5.35 25.21 3.73
C LYS A 85 -4.28 24.16 3.46
N PHE A 86 -4.42 23.35 2.41
CA PHE A 86 -3.46 22.32 2.00
C PHE A 86 -2.23 22.93 1.29
N THR A 87 -1.41 23.64 2.06
CA THR A 87 -0.20 24.31 1.60
C THR A 87 1.04 23.67 2.19
N THR A 88 2.20 23.89 1.57
CA THR A 88 3.50 23.46 2.11
C THR A 88 3.73 23.99 3.53
N ALA A 89 3.37 25.25 3.80
CA ALA A 89 3.49 25.86 5.12
C ALA A 89 2.65 25.12 6.17
N SER A 90 1.40 24.76 5.85
CA SER A 90 0.54 23.98 6.74
C SER A 90 1.13 22.59 7.03
N CYS A 91 1.59 21.87 6.00
CA CYS A 91 2.18 20.54 6.17
C CYS A 91 3.42 20.58 7.08
N ILE A 92 4.34 21.52 6.83
CA ILE A 92 5.55 21.70 7.66
C ILE A 92 5.17 22.14 9.08
N GLY A 93 4.24 23.08 9.23
CA GLY A 93 3.78 23.59 10.52
C GLY A 93 3.21 22.50 11.42
N VAL A 94 2.37 21.60 10.87
CA VAL A 94 1.82 20.45 11.60
C VAL A 94 2.94 19.48 12.01
N CYS A 95 3.89 19.18 11.11
CA CYS A 95 5.05 18.35 11.44
C CYS A 95 5.88 18.92 12.58
N LEU A 96 6.19 20.22 12.56
CA LEU A 96 6.97 20.89 13.61
C LEU A 96 6.23 20.90 14.95
N LEU A 97 4.92 21.15 14.93
CA LEU A 97 4.09 21.12 16.13
C LEU A 97 4.07 19.72 16.77
N LEU A 98 3.93 18.67 15.97
CA LEU A 98 3.98 17.29 16.45
C LEU A 98 5.39 16.92 16.94
N ALA A 99 6.44 17.34 16.25
CA ALA A 99 7.82 17.12 16.69
C ALA A 99 8.10 17.80 18.04
N ALA A 100 7.61 19.02 18.25
CA ALA A 100 7.70 19.72 19.53
C ALA A 100 6.91 19.00 20.63
N GLY A 101 5.69 18.53 20.32
CA GLY A 101 4.89 17.70 21.23
C GLY A 101 5.61 16.40 21.62
N SER A 102 6.22 15.72 20.66
CA SER A 102 7.06 14.54 20.86
C SER A 102 8.28 14.84 21.72
N PHE A 103 8.96 15.98 21.53
CA PHE A 103 10.09 16.40 22.37
C PHE A 103 9.69 16.68 23.83
N LEU A 104 8.52 17.30 24.04
CA LEU A 104 7.97 17.49 25.39
C LEU A 104 7.61 16.15 26.05
N LEU A 105 7.03 15.23 25.28
CA LEU A 105 6.74 13.87 25.74
C LEU A 105 8.03 13.15 26.15
N PHE A 106 9.06 13.22 25.30
CA PHE A 106 10.39 12.66 25.56
C PHE A 106 11.00 13.19 26.84
N SER A 107 11.00 14.53 27.02
CA SER A 107 11.51 15.19 28.22
C SER A 107 10.80 14.73 29.49
N ARG A 108 9.47 14.56 29.44
CA ARG A 108 8.68 14.01 30.55
C ARG A 108 8.95 12.54 30.81
N GLN A 109 9.21 11.76 29.78
CA GLN A 109 9.48 10.32 29.87
C GLN A 109 10.85 10.03 30.48
N ILE A 110 11.90 10.77 30.07
CA ILE A 110 13.23 10.68 30.67
C ILE A 110 13.16 10.99 32.17
N LYS A 111 12.46 12.05 32.57
CA LYS A 111 12.27 12.39 34.00
C LYS A 111 11.58 11.28 34.80
N LYS A 112 10.81 10.40 34.14
CA LYS A 112 10.14 9.23 34.74
C LYS A 112 10.96 7.94 34.61
N GLY A 113 12.19 8.01 34.13
CA GLY A 113 13.06 6.84 33.91
C GLY A 113 12.60 5.92 32.77
N VAL A 114 11.76 6.42 31.85
CA VAL A 114 11.31 5.63 30.69
C VAL A 114 12.34 5.76 29.57
N GLU A 115 12.93 4.64 29.18
CA GLU A 115 13.88 4.58 28.06
C GLU A 115 13.14 4.49 26.72
N CYS A 116 13.10 5.62 26.01
CA CYS A 116 12.39 5.76 24.73
C CYS A 116 13.29 5.66 23.49
N LEU A 117 14.61 5.72 23.67
CA LEU A 117 15.58 5.53 22.58
C LEU A 117 16.14 4.10 22.63
N PRO A 118 16.58 3.54 21.50
CA PRO A 118 17.19 2.20 21.43
C PRO A 118 18.64 2.22 21.94
N VAL A 119 18.85 2.71 23.17
CA VAL A 119 20.18 2.82 23.78
C VAL A 119 20.77 1.41 23.90
N GLY A 120 22.03 1.25 23.50
CA GLY A 120 22.70 -0.06 23.46
C GLY A 120 22.34 -0.95 22.26
N HIS A 121 21.39 -0.54 21.42
CA HIS A 121 20.96 -1.26 20.23
C HIS A 121 21.26 -0.54 18.91
N PHE A 122 22.12 0.49 18.92
CA PHE A 122 22.55 1.24 17.72
C PHE A 122 23.09 0.36 16.59
N SER A 123 23.70 -0.79 16.90
CA SER A 123 24.14 -1.72 15.86
C SER A 123 22.98 -2.32 15.07
N LEU A 124 21.83 -2.56 15.71
CA LEU A 124 20.62 -3.06 15.03
C LEU A 124 20.04 -1.94 14.16
N ILE A 125 19.88 -0.73 14.73
CA ILE A 125 19.41 0.46 14.02
C ILE A 125 20.24 0.73 12.76
N PHE A 126 21.56 0.63 12.87
CA PHE A 126 22.44 0.78 11.71
C PHE A 126 22.13 -0.22 10.60
N TRP A 127 21.94 -1.51 10.93
CA TRP A 127 21.64 -2.53 9.93
C TRP A 127 20.22 -2.38 9.36
N GLU A 128 19.26 -1.96 10.18
CA GLU A 128 17.91 -1.63 9.74
C GLU A 128 17.91 -0.46 8.73
N GLU A 129 18.67 0.59 9.01
CA GLU A 129 18.82 1.73 8.10
C GLU A 129 19.60 1.37 6.83
N LEU A 130 20.68 0.58 6.96
CA LEU A 130 21.43 0.09 5.80
C LEU A 130 20.53 -0.74 4.88
N LEU A 131 19.70 -1.60 5.46
CA LEU A 131 18.73 -2.41 4.75
C LEU A 131 17.65 -1.54 4.10
N PHE A 132 17.09 -0.58 4.85
CA PHE A 132 16.09 0.33 4.31
C PHE A 132 16.63 1.16 3.14
N PHE A 133 17.81 1.75 3.29
CA PHE A 133 18.50 2.49 2.24
C PHE A 133 18.76 1.61 1.02
N GLY A 134 19.28 0.40 1.22
CA GLY A 134 19.58 -0.53 0.12
C GLY A 134 18.34 -0.98 -0.66
N LEU A 135 17.24 -1.30 0.03
CA LEU A 135 15.99 -1.70 -0.63
C LEU A 135 15.28 -0.51 -1.28
N PHE A 136 15.29 0.65 -0.65
CA PHE A 136 14.75 1.87 -1.24
C PHE A 136 15.56 2.26 -2.50
N LEU A 137 16.89 2.12 -2.46
CA LEU A 137 17.77 2.34 -3.61
C LEU A 137 17.48 1.34 -4.74
N LEU A 138 17.38 0.04 -4.41
CA LEU A 138 17.06 -1.01 -5.38
C LEU A 138 15.78 -0.66 -6.16
N TRP A 139 14.67 -0.42 -5.45
CA TRP A 139 13.40 -0.12 -6.09
C TRP A 139 13.42 1.20 -6.85
N THR A 140 14.10 2.24 -6.33
CA THR A 140 14.25 3.54 -7.01
C THR A 140 15.06 3.42 -8.30
N TYR A 141 16.11 2.61 -8.30
CA TYR A 141 16.88 2.34 -9.50
C TYR A 141 16.04 1.61 -10.56
N LEU A 142 15.32 0.56 -10.16
CA LEU A 142 14.43 -0.19 -11.07
C LEU A 142 13.35 0.70 -11.69
N ALA A 143 12.70 1.54 -10.89
CA ALA A 143 11.64 2.43 -11.36
C ALA A 143 12.11 3.40 -12.45
N GLY A 144 13.39 3.81 -12.44
CA GLY A 144 13.93 4.72 -13.44
C GLY A 144 14.22 4.09 -14.82
N PHE A 145 14.02 2.78 -15.00
CA PHE A 145 14.03 2.16 -16.33
C PHE A 145 12.68 2.23 -17.02
N HIS A 146 11.59 2.40 -16.26
CA HIS A 146 10.24 2.52 -16.79
C HIS A 146 9.41 3.53 -15.96
N PRO A 147 9.78 4.83 -15.98
CA PRO A 147 9.22 5.81 -15.05
C PRO A 147 7.80 6.26 -15.38
N ALA A 148 7.32 6.02 -16.61
CA ALA A 148 6.08 6.55 -17.16
C ALA A 148 4.87 6.32 -16.23
N ALA A 149 4.13 7.39 -15.96
CA ALA A 149 2.79 7.36 -15.37
C ALA A 149 1.72 7.06 -16.45
N TYR A 150 1.97 6.04 -17.26
CA TYR A 150 1.13 5.63 -18.38
C TYR A 150 0.97 4.11 -18.41
N GLY A 151 -0.21 3.68 -18.87
CA GLY A 151 -0.68 2.29 -18.79
C GLY A 151 -1.36 1.98 -17.45
N THR A 152 -2.34 1.07 -17.51
CA THR A 152 -3.19 0.67 -16.36
C THR A 152 -3.72 1.89 -15.59
N GLU A 153 -3.73 1.86 -14.26
CA GLU A 153 -4.31 2.92 -13.43
C GLU A 153 -3.34 4.07 -13.12
N LYS A 154 -2.08 4.00 -13.59
CA LYS A 154 -1.04 5.01 -13.29
C LYS A 154 -1.42 6.42 -13.71
N PHE A 155 -2.17 6.49 -14.80
CA PHE A 155 -2.63 7.74 -15.39
C PHE A 155 -3.57 8.49 -14.45
N MET A 156 -4.54 7.76 -13.88
CA MET A 156 -5.47 8.25 -12.87
C MET A 156 -4.76 8.57 -11.56
N ASP A 157 -3.91 7.66 -11.06
CA ASP A 157 -3.17 7.87 -9.81
C ASP A 157 -2.29 9.13 -9.86
N TYR A 158 -1.62 9.37 -10.99
CA TYR A 158 -0.83 10.57 -11.24
C TYR A 158 -1.72 11.82 -11.31
N GLY A 159 -2.84 11.74 -12.03
CA GLY A 159 -3.84 12.81 -12.11
C GLY A 159 -4.34 13.24 -10.74
N PHE A 160 -4.72 12.30 -9.88
CA PHE A 160 -5.15 12.60 -8.51
C PHE A 160 -4.07 13.34 -7.72
N MET A 161 -2.80 12.95 -7.88
CA MET A 161 -1.69 13.68 -7.25
C MET A 161 -1.55 15.12 -7.77
N GLU A 162 -1.67 15.36 -9.08
CA GLU A 162 -1.62 16.72 -9.63
C GLU A 162 -2.82 17.57 -9.16
N ALA A 163 -4.03 17.01 -9.18
CA ALA A 163 -5.25 17.67 -8.69
C ALA A 163 -5.11 18.06 -7.20
N LEU A 164 -4.57 17.17 -6.37
CA LEU A 164 -4.25 17.43 -4.96
C LEU A 164 -3.13 18.45 -4.78
N MET A 165 -2.13 18.46 -5.68
CA MET A 165 -1.02 19.40 -5.59
C MET A 165 -1.49 20.84 -5.82
N ARG A 166 -2.44 21.03 -6.76
CA ARG A 166 -3.08 22.31 -7.09
C ARG A 166 -4.10 22.76 -6.05
N SER A 167 -4.81 21.81 -5.45
CA SER A 167 -5.90 22.11 -4.51
C SER A 167 -5.38 22.65 -3.17
N THR A 168 -6.01 23.72 -2.68
CA THR A 168 -5.76 24.24 -1.32
C THR A 168 -6.83 23.81 -0.31
N GLU A 169 -7.87 23.15 -0.79
CA GLU A 169 -8.99 22.64 0.00
C GLU A 169 -9.18 21.14 -0.26
N LEU A 170 -9.83 20.46 0.69
CA LEU A 170 -10.18 19.05 0.58
C LEU A 170 -11.68 18.85 0.84
N PRO A 171 -12.32 17.86 0.18
CA PRO A 171 -11.78 17.06 -0.93
C PRO A 171 -11.46 17.91 -2.18
N PRO A 172 -10.47 17.53 -3.00
CA PRO A 172 -10.12 18.29 -4.20
C PRO A 172 -11.25 18.18 -5.24
N ARG A 173 -11.28 19.14 -6.18
CA ARG A 173 -12.15 19.05 -7.37
C ARG A 173 -11.73 17.82 -8.19
N ASP A 174 -12.70 17.09 -8.72
CA ASP A 174 -12.41 15.91 -9.55
C ASP A 174 -11.80 16.34 -10.88
N LEU A 175 -10.73 15.68 -11.31
CA LEU A 175 -10.09 16.02 -12.58
C LEU A 175 -10.87 15.45 -13.78
N TRP A 176 -11.71 14.44 -13.56
CA TRP A 176 -12.50 13.76 -14.58
C TRP A 176 -14.00 13.99 -14.47
N TYR A 177 -14.39 14.90 -13.58
CA TYR A 177 -15.78 15.29 -13.41
C TYR A 177 -15.88 16.71 -12.84
N SER A 178 -15.85 17.70 -13.75
CA SER A 178 -15.70 19.11 -13.42
C SER A 178 -16.65 19.64 -12.36
N ASP A 179 -17.87 19.11 -12.23
CA ASP A 179 -18.89 19.69 -11.35
C ASP A 179 -18.87 19.09 -9.94
N GLY A 180 -17.92 18.19 -9.67
CA GLY A 180 -17.84 17.44 -8.43
C GLY A 180 -16.45 17.42 -7.78
N HIS A 181 -16.40 16.69 -6.66
CA HIS A 181 -15.17 16.34 -5.98
C HIS A 181 -14.79 14.89 -6.29
N ILE A 182 -13.52 14.55 -6.06
CA ILE A 182 -13.03 13.17 -6.21
C ILE A 182 -13.86 12.24 -5.31
N ASN A 183 -14.66 11.36 -5.91
CA ASN A 183 -15.38 10.30 -5.21
C ASN A 183 -14.58 8.99 -5.22
N TYR A 184 -13.38 9.01 -4.62
CA TYR A 184 -12.44 7.89 -4.63
C TYR A 184 -11.69 7.78 -3.28
N TYR A 185 -11.11 6.62 -2.97
CA TYR A 185 -10.20 6.44 -1.83
C TYR A 185 -8.82 7.10 -2.06
N TYR A 186 -8.78 8.43 -2.16
CA TYR A 186 -7.60 9.20 -2.58
C TYR A 186 -6.52 9.38 -1.50
N GLY A 187 -6.71 8.78 -0.31
CA GLY A 187 -5.82 8.98 0.84
C GLY A 187 -4.37 8.59 0.58
N GLY A 188 -4.13 7.57 -0.25
CA GLY A 188 -2.78 7.15 -0.64
C GLY A 188 -2.04 8.24 -1.43
N GLN A 189 -2.68 8.77 -2.47
CA GLN A 189 -2.19 9.86 -3.31
C GLN A 189 -2.05 11.15 -2.48
N TYR A 190 -2.96 11.40 -1.54
CA TYR A 190 -2.81 12.50 -0.57
C TYR A 190 -1.52 12.37 0.26
N PHE A 191 -1.19 11.19 0.80
CA PHE A 191 0.05 11.01 1.55
C PHE A 191 1.28 11.21 0.66
N ALA A 192 1.21 10.80 -0.61
CA ALA A 192 2.26 11.06 -1.59
C ALA A 192 2.48 12.58 -1.78
N VAL A 193 1.41 13.35 -2.00
CA VAL A 193 1.46 14.81 -2.17
C VAL A 193 1.85 15.54 -0.87
N PHE A 194 1.39 15.06 0.29
CA PHE A 194 1.82 15.58 1.59
C PHE A 194 3.35 15.49 1.74
N LEU A 195 3.93 14.35 1.36
CA LEU A 195 5.38 14.17 1.35
C LEU A 195 6.05 15.00 0.24
N THR A 196 5.45 15.13 -0.95
CA THR A 196 5.93 16.03 -2.01
C THR A 196 6.07 17.48 -1.50
N LYS A 197 5.04 17.99 -0.81
CA LYS A 197 5.02 19.36 -0.29
C LYS A 197 6.10 19.56 0.78
N ILE A 198 6.31 18.59 1.68
CA ILE A 198 7.34 18.68 2.73
C ILE A 198 8.76 18.55 2.17
N SER A 199 8.96 17.68 1.19
CA SER A 199 10.27 17.48 0.57
C SER A 199 10.64 18.56 -0.44
N GLY A 200 9.69 19.42 -0.84
CA GLY A 200 9.89 20.43 -1.88
C GLY A 200 10.12 19.82 -3.27
N SER A 201 9.63 18.60 -3.51
CA SER A 201 9.78 17.87 -4.77
C SER A 201 8.62 18.15 -5.72
N SER A 202 8.65 17.60 -6.94
CA SER A 202 7.53 17.64 -7.89
C SER A 202 6.74 16.33 -7.88
N VAL A 203 5.48 16.37 -8.30
CA VAL A 203 4.62 15.18 -8.47
C VAL A 203 5.23 14.22 -9.51
N ALA A 204 5.78 14.77 -10.60
CA ALA A 204 6.50 14.05 -11.66
C ALA A 204 7.54 13.05 -11.13
N VAL A 205 8.31 13.43 -10.11
CA VAL A 205 9.32 12.55 -9.50
C VAL A 205 8.74 11.78 -8.31
N THR A 206 7.86 12.40 -7.53
CA THR A 206 7.31 11.79 -6.31
C THR A 206 6.43 10.58 -6.59
N TYR A 207 5.73 10.55 -7.72
CA TYR A 207 4.94 9.38 -8.13
C TYR A 207 5.79 8.10 -8.10
N ASN A 208 6.99 8.16 -8.69
CA ASN A 208 8.00 7.11 -8.61
C ASN A 208 8.54 6.90 -7.18
N LEU A 209 8.98 7.96 -6.51
CA LEU A 209 9.61 7.81 -5.20
C LEU A 209 8.69 7.25 -4.13
N MET A 210 7.41 7.63 -4.12
CA MET A 210 6.45 7.12 -3.15
C MET A 210 6.28 5.61 -3.33
N ARG A 211 6.16 5.12 -4.57
CA ARG A 211 5.99 3.69 -4.87
C ARG A 211 7.20 2.88 -4.37
N THR A 212 8.41 3.38 -4.61
CA THR A 212 9.65 2.68 -4.20
C THR A 212 9.96 2.83 -2.71
N PHE A 213 9.56 3.94 -2.09
CA PHE A 213 9.63 4.17 -0.65
C PHE A 213 8.77 3.16 0.11
N VAL A 214 7.53 2.97 -0.34
CA VAL A 214 6.61 1.97 0.20
C VAL A 214 7.16 0.55 0.01
N ALA A 215 7.73 0.23 -1.15
CA ALA A 215 8.38 -1.06 -1.39
C ALA A 215 9.55 -1.32 -0.43
N GLY A 216 10.38 -0.30 -0.15
CA GLY A 216 11.44 -0.37 0.86
C GLY A 216 10.88 -0.64 2.26
N LEU A 217 9.82 0.07 2.67
CA LEU A 217 9.12 -0.14 3.95
C LEU A 217 8.47 -1.52 4.05
N ALA A 218 7.90 -2.01 2.95
CA ALA A 218 7.30 -3.34 2.85
C ALA A 218 8.33 -4.46 3.05
N PHE A 219 9.62 -4.18 2.90
CA PHE A 219 10.69 -5.10 3.30
C PHE A 219 11.08 -4.95 4.77
N VAL A 220 11.34 -3.71 5.23
CA VAL A 220 11.97 -3.49 6.54
C VAL A 220 11.01 -3.58 7.73
N LEU A 221 9.71 -3.31 7.55
CA LEU A 221 8.73 -3.47 8.63
C LEU A 221 8.48 -4.96 8.97
N PRO A 222 8.28 -5.87 7.98
CA PRO A 222 8.25 -7.31 8.24
C PRO A 222 9.56 -7.84 8.84
N PHE A 223 10.70 -7.30 8.38
CA PHE A 223 12.01 -7.62 8.97
C PHE A 223 12.01 -7.32 10.47
N SER A 224 11.65 -6.10 10.88
CA SER A 224 11.67 -5.68 12.29
C SER A 224 10.72 -6.53 13.15
N LEU A 225 9.50 -6.78 12.66
CA LEU A 225 8.51 -7.60 13.37
C LEU A 225 8.99 -9.05 13.56
N VAL A 226 9.42 -9.73 12.49
CA VAL A 226 9.81 -11.15 12.57
C VAL A 226 11.18 -11.33 13.26
N PHE A 227 12.08 -10.35 13.13
CA PHE A 227 13.29 -10.25 13.94
C PHE A 227 12.91 -10.28 15.42
N GLN A 228 12.00 -9.40 15.85
CA GLN A 228 11.58 -9.32 17.24
C GLN A 228 10.85 -10.58 17.71
N MET A 229 9.97 -11.15 16.88
CA MET A 229 9.30 -12.42 17.18
C MET A 229 10.30 -13.57 17.41
N THR A 230 11.39 -13.59 16.62
CA THR A 230 12.45 -14.59 16.72
C THR A 230 13.33 -14.35 17.95
N GLU A 231 13.66 -13.10 18.28
CA GLU A 231 14.29 -12.76 19.56
C GLU A 231 13.46 -13.26 20.76
N ASP A 232 12.15 -13.01 20.74
CA ASP A 232 11.25 -13.36 21.84
C ASP A 232 11.04 -14.88 21.98
N ILE A 233 11.06 -15.65 20.88
CA ILE A 233 10.88 -17.10 20.96
C ILE A 233 12.14 -17.83 21.46
N PHE A 234 13.33 -17.43 20.98
CA PHE A 234 14.59 -18.05 21.37
C PHE A 234 15.09 -17.54 22.73
N GLY A 235 14.84 -16.27 23.06
CA GLY A 235 15.23 -15.65 24.32
C GLY A 235 16.70 -15.90 24.68
N LYS A 236 16.96 -16.43 25.88
CA LYS A 236 18.33 -16.73 26.36
C LYS A 236 19.07 -17.79 25.52
N GLY A 237 18.39 -18.49 24.62
CA GLY A 237 18.99 -19.49 23.71
C GLY A 237 19.83 -18.89 22.57
N LEU A 238 19.82 -17.58 22.38
CA LEU A 238 20.60 -16.87 21.36
C LEU A 238 22.06 -16.65 21.81
N THR A 239 22.85 -17.71 21.74
CA THR A 239 24.29 -17.69 22.06
C THR A 239 25.16 -18.00 20.83
N GLY A 240 26.38 -17.46 20.81
CA GLY A 240 27.33 -17.68 19.72
C GLY A 240 26.75 -17.36 18.34
N ARG A 241 26.87 -18.31 17.40
CA ARG A 241 26.39 -18.19 16.02
C ARG A 241 24.87 -18.05 15.89
N LYS A 242 24.08 -18.50 16.88
CA LYS A 242 22.61 -18.43 16.82
C LYS A 242 22.05 -17.01 16.87
N ARG A 243 22.87 -16.02 17.26
CA ARG A 243 22.49 -14.59 17.26
C ARG A 243 22.20 -14.03 15.86
N VAL A 244 22.60 -14.72 14.79
CA VAL A 244 22.28 -14.32 13.41
C VAL A 244 20.86 -14.74 13.00
N LEU A 245 20.25 -15.72 13.69
CA LEU A 245 18.95 -16.28 13.28
C LEU A 245 17.82 -15.25 13.22
N PRO A 246 17.67 -14.30 14.17
CA PRO A 246 16.66 -13.25 14.07
C PRO A 246 16.83 -12.37 12.82
N TYR A 247 18.07 -12.05 12.43
CA TYR A 247 18.35 -11.29 11.22
C TYR A 247 17.95 -12.06 9.96
N LEU A 248 18.29 -13.35 9.89
CA LEU A 248 17.92 -14.19 8.74
C LEU A 248 16.40 -14.40 8.65
N ALA A 249 15.72 -14.57 9.79
CA ALA A 249 14.27 -14.67 9.83
C ALA A 249 13.60 -13.37 9.38
N GLY A 250 14.12 -12.22 9.83
CA GLY A 250 13.68 -10.91 9.36
C GLY A 250 13.90 -10.71 7.87
N ILE A 251 15.07 -11.09 7.32
CA ILE A 251 15.36 -10.99 5.88
C ILE A 251 14.41 -11.86 5.07
N LEU A 252 14.16 -13.10 5.52
CA LEU A 252 13.21 -13.99 4.87
C LEU A 252 11.78 -13.41 4.90
N ALA A 253 11.38 -12.74 5.99
CA ALA A 253 10.07 -12.10 6.10
C ALA A 253 9.95 -10.88 5.17
N GLY A 254 10.94 -9.98 5.18
CA GLY A 254 10.98 -8.83 4.28
C GLY A 254 10.97 -9.24 2.81
N GLY A 255 11.80 -10.23 2.45
CA GLY A 255 11.82 -10.79 1.10
C GLY A 255 10.53 -11.52 0.73
N GLY A 256 9.95 -12.27 1.67
CA GLY A 256 8.70 -13.00 1.47
C GLY A 256 7.49 -12.08 1.25
N VAL A 257 7.52 -10.85 1.76
CA VAL A 257 6.47 -9.84 1.52
C VAL A 257 6.78 -9.02 0.27
N SER A 258 7.99 -8.48 0.15
CA SER A 258 8.32 -7.48 -0.87
C SER A 258 8.81 -8.03 -2.20
N LEU A 259 9.40 -9.24 -2.25
CA LEU A 259 10.10 -9.75 -3.44
C LEU A 259 9.53 -11.07 -3.95
N ALA A 260 9.09 -11.96 -3.05
CA ALA A 260 8.61 -13.28 -3.44
C ALA A 260 7.36 -13.22 -4.35
N GLY A 261 7.27 -14.19 -5.26
CA GLY A 261 6.02 -14.54 -5.95
C GLY A 261 5.29 -15.69 -5.26
N ASN A 262 4.28 -16.26 -5.92
CA ASN A 262 3.60 -17.48 -5.47
C ASN A 262 4.15 -18.72 -6.22
N MET A 263 3.64 -19.93 -5.91
CA MET A 263 4.12 -21.15 -6.55
C MET A 263 3.68 -21.28 -8.02
N HIS A 264 2.81 -20.40 -8.53
CA HIS A 264 2.50 -20.33 -9.96
C HIS A 264 3.78 -20.12 -10.78
N TYR A 265 4.61 -19.14 -10.39
CA TYR A 265 5.90 -18.90 -11.03
C TYR A 265 6.77 -20.16 -11.08
N VAL A 266 6.91 -20.85 -9.95
CA VAL A 266 7.78 -22.04 -9.86
C VAL A 266 7.24 -23.15 -10.77
N ILE A 267 5.93 -23.38 -10.72
CA ILE A 267 5.30 -24.48 -11.47
C ILE A 267 5.31 -24.17 -12.97
N TYR A 268 4.83 -23.00 -13.38
CA TYR A 268 4.62 -22.66 -14.78
C TYR A 268 5.87 -22.16 -15.49
N SER A 269 6.79 -21.45 -14.80
CA SER A 269 8.02 -20.96 -15.44
C SER A 269 9.20 -21.93 -15.35
N LYS A 270 9.19 -22.89 -14.39
CA LYS A 270 10.32 -23.80 -14.16
C LYS A 270 9.94 -25.27 -14.31
N ILE A 271 8.98 -25.76 -13.54
CA ILE A 271 8.69 -27.20 -13.46
C ILE A 271 8.04 -27.71 -14.75
N LEU A 272 6.97 -27.07 -15.23
CA LEU A 272 6.26 -27.49 -16.45
C LEU A 272 7.15 -27.43 -17.69
N PRO A 273 7.89 -26.34 -17.96
CA PRO A 273 8.87 -26.30 -19.06
C PRO A 273 9.94 -27.39 -18.94
N TRP A 274 10.45 -27.65 -17.73
CA TRP A 274 11.42 -28.72 -17.53
C TRP A 274 10.84 -30.11 -17.85
N ILE A 275 9.60 -30.39 -17.45
CA ILE A 275 8.89 -31.65 -17.78
C ILE A 275 8.62 -31.76 -19.28
N GLN A 276 8.17 -30.68 -19.94
CA GLN A 276 7.92 -30.65 -21.39
C GLN A 276 9.21 -30.92 -22.17
N LYS A 277 10.31 -30.30 -21.76
CA LYS A 277 11.65 -30.55 -22.34
C LYS A 277 12.07 -32.01 -22.20
N LEU A 278 11.80 -32.66 -21.06
CA LEU A 278 12.07 -34.09 -20.88
C LEU A 278 11.18 -34.99 -21.77
N LYS A 279 9.98 -34.53 -22.12
CA LYS A 279 9.04 -35.23 -23.01
C LYS A 279 9.29 -34.95 -24.51
N GLY A 280 10.28 -34.12 -24.85
CA GLY A 280 10.58 -33.76 -26.24
C GLY A 280 9.51 -32.88 -26.90
N THR A 281 8.67 -32.20 -26.10
CA THR A 281 7.66 -31.26 -26.61
C THR A 281 8.31 -29.90 -26.87
N GLU A 282 7.88 -29.21 -27.94
CA GLU A 282 8.26 -27.81 -28.14
C GLU A 282 7.76 -26.96 -26.96
N LEU A 283 8.62 -26.08 -26.47
CA LEU A 283 8.27 -25.16 -25.40
C LEU A 283 7.51 -23.99 -26.01
N GLU A 284 6.24 -23.82 -25.62
CA GLU A 284 5.57 -22.54 -25.84
C GLU A 284 6.32 -21.43 -25.09
N THR A 285 6.19 -20.21 -25.62
CA THR A 285 7.02 -19.02 -25.36
C THR A 285 7.12 -18.61 -23.87
N GLY A 286 8.07 -17.73 -23.56
CA GLY A 286 8.48 -17.37 -22.20
C GLY A 286 7.36 -16.93 -21.23
N TYR A 287 7.61 -17.12 -19.94
CA TYR A 287 6.68 -16.82 -18.85
C TYR A 287 6.40 -15.32 -18.69
N TRP A 288 5.13 -14.92 -18.70
CA TRP A 288 4.69 -13.55 -18.49
C TRP A 288 4.30 -13.34 -17.02
N PHE A 289 4.96 -12.40 -16.33
CA PHE A 289 4.83 -12.26 -14.88
C PHE A 289 3.40 -11.96 -14.35
N PRO A 290 2.50 -11.28 -15.09
CA PRO A 290 1.10 -11.10 -14.69
C PRO A 290 0.28 -12.40 -14.68
N ASP A 291 0.72 -13.48 -15.32
CA ASP A 291 0.01 -14.77 -15.30
C ASP A 291 -0.14 -15.28 -13.86
N ALA A 292 0.84 -15.01 -12.98
CA ALA A 292 0.75 -15.32 -11.55
C ALA A 292 -0.32 -14.54 -10.78
N THR A 293 -1.02 -13.59 -11.43
CA THR A 293 -2.09 -12.77 -10.84
C THR A 293 -3.43 -12.91 -11.57
N ARG A 294 -3.40 -13.48 -12.77
CA ARG A 294 -4.54 -13.73 -13.66
C ARG A 294 -4.60 -15.22 -13.98
N TYR A 295 -4.82 -16.02 -12.93
CA TYR A 295 -4.78 -17.49 -12.98
C TYR A 295 -6.15 -18.11 -12.72
N ILE A 296 -6.81 -17.73 -11.62
CA ILE A 296 -8.16 -18.20 -11.30
C ILE A 296 -9.15 -17.70 -12.35
N GLY A 297 -9.68 -18.65 -13.11
CA GLY A 297 -10.62 -18.44 -14.20
C GLY A 297 -9.99 -18.16 -15.56
N TYR A 298 -8.65 -18.15 -15.64
CA TYR A 298 -7.89 -18.00 -16.88
C TYR A 298 -7.26 -19.32 -17.33
N ASP A 299 -6.89 -20.19 -16.39
CA ASP A 299 -6.38 -21.54 -16.68
C ASP A 299 -7.05 -22.60 -15.77
N PRO A 300 -8.06 -23.33 -16.28
CA PRO A 300 -8.68 -23.17 -17.60
C PRO A 300 -9.53 -21.89 -17.67
N ASP A 301 -9.75 -21.40 -18.89
CA ASP A 301 -10.58 -20.22 -19.15
C ASP A 301 -12.06 -20.52 -18.82
N VAL A 302 -12.62 -19.74 -17.89
CA VAL A 302 -14.03 -19.80 -17.50
C VAL A 302 -14.60 -18.38 -17.42
N PRO A 303 -15.94 -18.22 -17.43
CA PRO A 303 -16.53 -16.89 -17.39
C PRO A 303 -16.09 -16.05 -16.19
N ASP A 304 -16.09 -16.63 -14.99
CA ASP A 304 -15.68 -15.96 -13.73
C ASP A 304 -14.18 -15.78 -13.62
N LYS A 305 -13.68 -14.64 -14.13
CA LYS A 305 -12.26 -14.29 -14.03
C LYS A 305 -12.02 -13.46 -12.79
N THR A 306 -11.03 -13.87 -11.99
CA THR A 306 -10.69 -13.17 -10.76
C THR A 306 -9.28 -12.61 -10.81
N ILE A 307 -9.05 -11.61 -9.96
CA ILE A 307 -7.77 -10.94 -9.80
C ILE A 307 -7.21 -11.32 -8.43
N HIS A 308 -5.94 -11.70 -8.37
CA HIS A 308 -5.22 -11.83 -7.10
C HIS A 308 -3.82 -11.29 -7.29
N GLU A 309 -3.43 -10.33 -6.46
CA GLU A 309 -2.11 -9.70 -6.58
C GLU A 309 -1.35 -9.80 -5.26
N PHE A 310 -0.07 -9.48 -5.33
CA PHE A 310 0.82 -9.49 -4.18
C PHE A 310 1.88 -8.40 -4.36
N PRO A 311 2.56 -7.95 -3.27
CA PRO A 311 3.33 -6.71 -3.32
C PRO A 311 4.42 -6.67 -4.39
N SER A 312 5.13 -7.78 -4.62
CA SER A 312 6.17 -7.84 -5.68
C SER A 312 5.61 -7.52 -7.07
N TYR A 313 4.41 -8.00 -7.42
CA TYR A 313 3.72 -7.64 -8.66
C TYR A 313 3.41 -6.14 -8.72
N SER A 314 2.76 -5.60 -7.68
CA SER A 314 2.36 -4.18 -7.67
C SER A 314 3.56 -3.22 -7.73
N PHE A 315 4.67 -3.57 -7.07
CA PHE A 315 5.89 -2.74 -7.11
C PHE A 315 6.57 -2.75 -8.48
N VAL A 316 6.51 -3.87 -9.20
CA VAL A 316 7.05 -3.98 -10.56
C VAL A 316 6.13 -3.25 -11.55
N LEU A 317 4.83 -3.55 -11.55
CA LEU A 317 3.86 -2.89 -12.43
C LEU A 317 3.89 -1.37 -12.22
N GLY A 318 3.86 -0.94 -10.95
CA GLY A 318 4.15 0.43 -10.56
C GLY A 318 2.93 1.37 -10.50
N ASP A 319 1.76 0.83 -10.16
CA ASP A 319 0.55 1.64 -9.94
C ASP A 319 0.59 2.17 -8.50
N LEU A 320 0.52 3.50 -8.33
CA LEU A 320 0.51 4.12 -6.99
C LEU A 320 -0.89 4.12 -6.38
N HIS A 321 -1.57 2.99 -6.54
CA HIS A 321 -2.95 2.84 -6.13
C HIS A 321 -3.08 2.85 -4.60
N ALA A 322 -4.29 3.17 -4.14
CA ALA A 322 -4.71 3.21 -2.73
C ALA A 322 -4.13 2.06 -1.87
N HIS A 323 -4.26 0.82 -2.34
CA HIS A 323 -3.83 -0.37 -1.62
C HIS A 323 -2.31 -0.49 -1.49
N VAL A 324 -1.53 -0.01 -2.47
CA VAL A 324 -0.06 -0.06 -2.45
C VAL A 324 0.46 0.85 -1.36
N VAL A 325 0.05 2.12 -1.36
CA VAL A 325 0.44 3.08 -0.33
C VAL A 325 0.04 2.62 1.07
N ASN A 326 -1.12 1.96 1.20
CA ASN A 326 -1.62 1.53 2.49
C ASN A 326 -0.79 0.40 3.15
N ILE A 327 0.06 -0.33 2.39
CA ILE A 327 0.92 -1.41 2.90
C ILE A 327 1.76 -0.96 4.10
N MET A 328 2.38 0.23 4.05
CA MET A 328 3.23 0.69 5.16
C MET A 328 2.43 0.90 6.45
N PHE A 329 1.19 1.36 6.34
CA PHE A 329 0.32 1.59 7.49
C PHE A 329 -0.24 0.28 8.04
N VAL A 330 -0.63 -0.64 7.15
CA VAL A 330 -1.05 -1.99 7.48
C VAL A 330 0.02 -2.74 8.27
N LEU A 331 1.26 -2.76 7.78
CA LEU A 331 2.38 -3.41 8.45
C LEU A 331 2.66 -2.79 9.81
N THR A 332 2.46 -1.47 9.92
CA THR A 332 2.55 -0.74 11.19
C THR A 332 1.47 -1.16 12.17
N VAL A 333 0.21 -1.33 11.73
CA VAL A 333 -0.88 -1.86 12.58
C VAL A 333 -0.52 -3.24 13.11
N ILE A 334 -0.03 -4.15 12.26
CA ILE A 334 0.38 -5.51 12.67
C ILE A 334 1.51 -5.44 13.72
N GLY A 335 2.50 -4.56 13.50
CA GLY A 335 3.58 -4.31 14.47
C GLY A 335 3.06 -3.81 15.82
N ILE A 336 2.13 -2.85 15.82
CA ILE A 336 1.50 -2.31 17.04
C ILE A 336 0.71 -3.41 17.77
N LEU A 337 -0.04 -4.24 17.06
CA LEU A 337 -0.82 -5.35 17.62
C LEU A 337 0.09 -6.38 18.31
N TYR A 338 1.23 -6.72 17.70
CA TYR A 338 2.21 -7.61 18.33
C TYR A 338 2.86 -6.98 19.56
N ALA A 339 3.28 -5.70 19.46
CA ALA A 339 3.86 -4.96 20.58
C ALA A 339 2.89 -4.87 21.76
N TRP A 340 1.61 -4.64 21.49
CA TRP A 340 0.55 -4.65 22.49
C TRP A 340 0.40 -6.02 23.14
N MET A 341 0.18 -7.08 22.35
CA MET A 341 0.01 -8.44 22.87
C MET A 341 1.20 -8.86 23.75
N ARG A 342 2.42 -8.52 23.33
CA ARG A 342 3.64 -8.73 24.10
C ARG A 342 3.63 -7.97 25.41
N SER A 343 3.28 -6.69 25.40
CA SER A 343 3.23 -5.85 26.62
C SER A 343 2.24 -6.41 27.66
N VAL A 344 1.09 -6.92 27.21
CA VAL A 344 0.06 -7.51 28.08
C VAL A 344 0.54 -8.83 28.66
N ARG A 345 1.11 -9.71 27.82
CA ARG A 345 1.50 -11.07 28.24
C ARG A 345 2.76 -11.12 29.09
N MET A 346 3.68 -10.18 28.91
CA MET A 346 4.96 -10.15 29.63
C MET A 346 4.94 -9.20 30.84
N GLY A 347 3.94 -8.33 30.95
CA GLY A 347 3.78 -7.40 32.08
C GLY A 347 2.92 -7.95 33.22
N GLU A 348 2.80 -7.17 34.30
CA GLU A 348 1.92 -7.46 35.45
C GLU A 348 0.43 -7.62 35.06
N ALA A 349 0.06 -7.13 33.87
CA ALA A 349 -1.28 -7.22 33.29
C ALA A 349 -1.62 -8.58 32.66
N ALA A 350 -0.71 -9.57 32.70
CA ALA A 350 -0.95 -10.91 32.15
C ALA A 350 -2.19 -11.60 32.74
N VAL A 351 -2.57 -11.24 33.97
CA VAL A 351 -3.84 -11.62 34.59
C VAL A 351 -4.45 -10.40 35.25
N GLU A 352 -5.65 -9.99 34.81
CA GLU A 352 -6.31 -8.82 35.38
C GLU A 352 -6.86 -9.12 36.79
N LYS A 353 -6.49 -8.28 37.75
CA LYS A 353 -6.87 -8.40 39.17
C LYS A 353 -7.70 -7.22 39.68
N LYS A 354 -7.80 -6.12 38.92
CA LYS A 354 -8.54 -4.91 39.34
C LYS A 354 -10.05 -5.01 39.06
N SER A 355 -10.81 -4.16 39.75
CA SER A 355 -12.27 -4.00 39.63
C SER A 355 -12.68 -2.52 39.52
N GLY A 356 -13.97 -2.25 39.25
CA GLY A 356 -14.55 -0.90 39.25
C GLY A 356 -14.07 0.01 38.11
N LYS A 357 -14.04 1.34 38.36
CA LYS A 357 -13.62 2.35 37.35
C LYS A 357 -12.19 2.14 36.85
N ALA A 358 -11.28 1.76 37.76
CA ALA A 358 -9.87 1.51 37.43
C ALA A 358 -9.68 0.28 36.52
N PHE A 359 -10.61 -0.69 36.58
CA PHE A 359 -10.63 -1.82 35.65
C PHE A 359 -10.95 -1.36 34.24
N TRP A 360 -12.04 -0.62 34.05
CA TRP A 360 -12.50 -0.17 32.74
C TRP A 360 -11.51 0.78 32.06
N LYS A 361 -10.91 1.72 32.80
CA LYS A 361 -9.83 2.59 32.27
C LYS A 361 -8.56 1.82 31.84
N ARG A 362 -8.39 0.57 32.26
CA ARG A 362 -7.28 -0.32 31.84
C ARG A 362 -7.66 -1.28 30.72
N GLN A 363 -8.96 -1.44 30.43
CA GLN A 363 -9.44 -2.26 29.32
C GLN A 363 -9.73 -1.38 28.09
N LEU A 364 -10.35 -0.22 28.34
CA LEU A 364 -10.60 0.83 27.38
C LEU A 364 -9.46 1.85 27.45
N LEU A 365 -9.31 2.67 26.41
CA LEU A 365 -8.28 3.70 26.29
C LEU A 365 -6.85 3.17 26.35
N ILE A 366 -6.64 1.95 25.86
CA ILE A 366 -5.30 1.37 25.73
C ILE A 366 -4.57 2.11 24.60
N PRO A 367 -3.39 2.73 24.85
CA PRO A 367 -2.72 3.55 23.84
C PRO A 367 -2.49 2.87 22.48
N HIS A 368 -2.11 1.58 22.49
CA HIS A 368 -1.97 0.79 21.27
C HIS A 368 -3.29 0.66 20.50
N ILE A 369 -4.38 0.34 21.21
CA ILE A 369 -5.70 0.16 20.60
C ILE A 369 -6.26 1.50 20.11
N LEU A 370 -6.05 2.59 20.85
CA LEU A 370 -6.43 3.94 20.40
C LEU A 370 -5.71 4.33 19.11
N LEU A 371 -4.40 4.09 19.02
CA LEU A 371 -3.65 4.36 17.79
C LEU A 371 -4.13 3.48 16.64
N VAL A 372 -4.34 2.19 16.87
CA VAL A 372 -4.93 1.28 15.87
C VAL A 372 -6.31 1.76 15.44
N SER A 373 -7.14 2.25 16.36
CA SER A 373 -8.48 2.78 16.04
C SER A 373 -8.40 4.01 15.13
N GLY A 374 -7.48 4.95 15.42
CA GLY A 374 -7.24 6.09 14.54
C GLY A 374 -6.73 5.68 13.15
N MET A 375 -5.82 4.70 13.08
CA MET A 375 -5.31 4.16 11.82
C MET A 375 -6.39 3.39 11.03
N LEU A 376 -7.28 2.66 11.71
CA LEU A 376 -8.42 2.01 11.06
C LEU A 376 -9.42 3.03 10.51
N GLY A 377 -9.65 4.15 11.22
CA GLY A 377 -10.39 5.28 10.66
C GLY A 377 -9.74 5.82 9.40
N MET A 378 -8.42 6.02 9.42
CA MET A 378 -7.64 6.41 8.24
C MET A 378 -7.72 5.39 7.09
N PHE A 379 -7.92 4.09 7.36
CA PHE A 379 -8.08 3.11 6.28
C PHE A 379 -9.35 3.31 5.46
N GLN A 380 -10.41 3.93 6.01
CA GLN A 380 -11.65 4.10 5.24
C GLN A 380 -11.48 4.98 3.99
N TRP A 381 -10.49 5.88 3.97
CA TRP A 381 -10.21 6.74 2.81
C TRP A 381 -8.85 6.46 2.14
N THR A 382 -7.93 5.72 2.79
CA THR A 382 -6.69 5.25 2.12
C THR A 382 -6.88 3.91 1.41
N ASN A 383 -7.67 2.99 1.97
CA ASN A 383 -8.14 1.74 1.33
C ASN A 383 -9.21 1.08 2.21
N TYR A 384 -10.49 1.25 1.85
CA TYR A 384 -11.62 0.83 2.69
C TYR A 384 -11.63 -0.67 3.02
N TRP A 385 -11.10 -1.52 2.14
CA TRP A 385 -11.02 -2.97 2.42
C TRP A 385 -10.09 -3.28 3.59
N ASP A 386 -9.00 -2.52 3.73
CA ASP A 386 -8.06 -2.71 4.83
C ASP A 386 -8.68 -2.31 6.18
N PHE A 387 -9.64 -1.37 6.21
CA PHE A 387 -10.41 -1.09 7.42
C PHE A 387 -11.15 -2.35 7.90
N VAL A 388 -11.90 -3.01 7.01
CA VAL A 388 -12.67 -4.22 7.35
C VAL A 388 -11.76 -5.36 7.76
N ILE A 389 -10.70 -5.63 6.98
CA ILE A 389 -9.75 -6.71 7.23
C ILE A 389 -9.05 -6.51 8.58
N TYR A 390 -8.48 -5.33 8.81
CA TYR A 390 -7.68 -5.09 10.02
C TYR A 390 -8.54 -4.81 11.26
N PHE A 391 -9.82 -4.47 11.10
CA PHE A 391 -10.79 -4.56 12.20
C PHE A 391 -10.93 -6.01 12.69
N VAL A 392 -11.07 -6.99 11.78
CA VAL A 392 -11.14 -8.41 12.15
C VAL A 392 -9.82 -8.91 12.74
N VAL A 393 -8.67 -8.57 12.15
CA VAL A 393 -7.34 -8.94 12.68
C VAL A 393 -7.12 -8.35 14.08
N THR A 394 -7.52 -7.09 14.30
CA THR A 394 -7.48 -6.44 15.61
C THR A 394 -8.39 -7.15 16.59
N GLY A 395 -9.65 -7.44 16.20
CA GLY A 395 -10.62 -8.16 17.01
C GLY A 395 -10.13 -9.55 17.43
N GLY A 396 -9.54 -10.31 16.49
CA GLY A 396 -8.92 -11.61 16.77
C GLY A 396 -7.77 -11.49 17.77
N THR A 397 -6.85 -10.55 17.54
CA THR A 397 -5.72 -10.28 18.45
C THR A 397 -6.22 -9.91 19.86
N VAL A 398 -7.23 -9.05 19.95
CA VAL A 398 -7.85 -8.63 21.20
C VAL A 398 -8.52 -9.79 21.90
N LEU A 399 -9.31 -10.59 21.19
CA LEU A 399 -10.02 -11.75 21.70
C LEU A 399 -9.06 -12.77 22.33
N PHE A 400 -8.02 -13.18 21.61
CA PHE A 400 -7.05 -14.16 22.11
C PHE A 400 -6.23 -13.61 23.28
N THR A 401 -5.90 -12.32 23.27
CA THR A 401 -5.21 -11.66 24.39
C THR A 401 -6.10 -11.61 25.64
N ASN A 402 -7.37 -11.24 25.48
CA ASN A 402 -8.36 -11.21 26.55
C ASN A 402 -8.66 -12.60 27.10
N TRP A 403 -8.62 -13.63 26.26
CA TRP A 403 -8.81 -15.02 26.69
C TRP A 403 -7.80 -15.43 27.77
N ILE A 404 -6.55 -15.02 27.58
CA ILE A 404 -5.47 -15.24 28.54
C ILE A 404 -5.68 -14.33 29.76
N ARG A 405 -5.91 -13.04 29.54
CA ARG A 405 -6.03 -12.01 30.60
C ARG A 405 -7.14 -12.31 31.61
N PHE A 406 -8.27 -12.85 31.15
CA PHE A 406 -9.46 -13.14 31.97
C PHE A 406 -9.63 -14.61 32.34
N ARG A 407 -8.55 -15.40 32.31
CA ARG A 407 -8.53 -16.80 32.77
C ARG A 407 -9.56 -17.70 32.07
N GLY A 408 -9.83 -17.47 30.78
CA GLY A 408 -10.82 -18.26 30.03
C GLY A 408 -12.29 -18.04 30.43
N ARG A 409 -12.61 -17.00 31.21
CA ARG A 409 -14.01 -16.70 31.60
C ARG A 409 -14.79 -16.11 30.42
N ALA A 410 -15.41 -16.98 29.61
CA ALA A 410 -16.04 -16.65 28.33
C ALA A 410 -16.91 -15.38 28.36
N ARG A 411 -17.86 -15.27 29.31
CA ARG A 411 -18.74 -14.09 29.43
C ARG A 411 -17.97 -12.77 29.59
N ARG A 412 -16.92 -12.75 30.41
CA ARG A 412 -16.10 -11.54 30.64
C ARG A 412 -15.22 -11.22 29.44
N ILE A 413 -14.69 -12.26 28.78
CA ILE A 413 -13.89 -12.11 27.55
C ILE A 413 -14.75 -11.46 26.47
N LEU A 414 -15.92 -12.03 26.17
CA LEU A 414 -16.82 -11.52 25.15
C LEU A 414 -17.29 -10.10 25.46
N ALA A 415 -17.67 -9.80 26.72
CA ALA A 415 -18.11 -8.46 27.10
C ALA A 415 -17.01 -7.40 26.93
N VAL A 416 -15.78 -7.68 27.37
CA VAL A 416 -14.67 -6.71 27.24
C VAL A 416 -14.24 -6.58 25.78
N THR A 417 -14.11 -7.68 25.04
CA THR A 417 -13.77 -7.65 23.62
C THR A 417 -14.83 -6.90 22.81
N ALA A 418 -16.11 -7.09 23.09
CA ALA A 418 -17.19 -6.36 22.42
C ALA A 418 -17.13 -4.85 22.71
N LEU A 419 -16.90 -4.45 23.96
CA LEU A 419 -16.74 -3.03 24.30
C LEU A 419 -15.48 -2.40 23.67
N GLN A 420 -14.39 -3.15 23.57
CA GLN A 420 -13.19 -2.70 22.85
C GLN A 420 -13.45 -2.60 21.34
N ALA A 421 -14.23 -3.51 20.76
CA ALA A 421 -14.64 -3.42 19.36
C ALA A 421 -15.51 -2.18 19.11
N VAL A 422 -16.43 -1.85 20.02
CA VAL A 422 -17.23 -0.62 19.97
C VAL A 422 -16.35 0.62 20.12
N GLU A 423 -15.36 0.62 21.01
CA GLU A 423 -14.37 1.70 21.13
C GLU A 423 -13.59 1.90 19.82
N VAL A 424 -13.12 0.80 19.23
CA VAL A 424 -12.37 0.82 17.96
C VAL A 424 -13.23 1.42 16.84
N LEU A 425 -14.46 0.92 16.65
CA LEU A 425 -15.37 1.42 15.62
C LEU A 425 -15.75 2.88 15.87
N GLY A 426 -16.14 3.22 17.10
CA GLY A 426 -16.56 4.57 17.47
C GLY A 426 -15.47 5.60 17.21
N ILE A 427 -14.22 5.30 17.57
CA ILE A 427 -13.09 6.20 17.27
C ILE A 427 -12.79 6.22 15.78
N SER A 428 -12.79 5.07 15.11
CA SER A 428 -12.50 4.99 13.66
C SER A 428 -13.45 5.85 12.85
N PHE A 429 -14.76 5.76 13.11
CA PHE A 429 -15.77 6.57 12.43
C PHE A 429 -15.73 8.04 12.83
N LEU A 430 -15.43 8.35 14.10
CA LEU A 430 -15.34 9.73 14.56
C LEU A 430 -14.22 10.50 13.86
N VAL A 431 -13.03 9.90 13.75
CA VAL A 431 -11.87 10.60 13.17
C VAL A 431 -12.01 10.83 11.67
N ILE A 432 -12.73 9.94 10.97
CA ILE A 432 -12.88 9.99 9.52
C ILE A 432 -14.21 10.61 9.07
N LEU A 433 -15.05 11.05 10.01
CA LEU A 433 -16.36 11.62 9.74
C LEU A 433 -16.38 12.67 8.61
N PRO A 434 -15.41 13.61 8.49
CA PRO A 434 -15.40 14.57 7.38
C PRO A 434 -15.37 13.93 5.99
N PHE A 435 -14.66 12.79 5.83
CA PHE A 435 -14.63 12.04 4.57
C PHE A 435 -15.95 11.29 4.34
N THR A 436 -16.44 10.58 5.36
CA THR A 436 -17.66 9.77 5.24
C THR A 436 -18.88 10.61 4.88
N LEU A 437 -18.93 11.89 5.28
CA LEU A 437 -20.00 12.82 4.93
C LEU A 437 -19.93 13.35 3.48
N GLN A 438 -18.86 13.05 2.74
CA GLN A 438 -18.59 13.56 1.39
C GLN A 438 -18.33 12.43 0.38
N PHE A 439 -18.41 11.16 0.81
CA PHE A 439 -18.07 10.00 -0.01
C PHE A 439 -19.32 9.17 -0.30
N ASP A 440 -19.56 8.90 -1.58
CA ASP A 440 -20.62 8.03 -2.04
C ASP A 440 -20.08 6.63 -2.31
N SER A 441 -20.65 5.64 -1.63
CA SER A 441 -20.19 4.26 -1.71
C SER A 441 -20.66 3.58 -3.00
N MET A 442 -19.71 3.06 -3.78
CA MET A 442 -19.97 2.20 -4.95
C MET A 442 -20.50 0.79 -4.62
N VAL A 443 -20.51 0.39 -3.35
CA VAL A 443 -20.91 -0.97 -2.92
C VAL A 443 -22.43 -1.15 -3.01
N GLN A 444 -22.86 -2.15 -3.79
CA GLN A 444 -24.29 -2.47 -3.97
C GLN A 444 -24.80 -3.53 -2.98
N GLY A 445 -23.92 -4.08 -2.13
CA GLY A 445 -24.25 -5.07 -1.10
C GLY A 445 -23.30 -6.26 -1.09
N VAL A 446 -23.66 -7.30 -0.33
CA VAL A 446 -22.91 -8.57 -0.26
C VAL A 446 -23.79 -9.68 -0.81
N ALA A 447 -23.24 -10.50 -1.70
CA ALA A 447 -23.90 -11.66 -2.29
C ALA A 447 -23.16 -12.97 -1.98
N LEU A 448 -23.87 -14.09 -2.10
CA LEU A 448 -23.28 -15.43 -2.03
C LEU A 448 -22.56 -15.73 -3.35
N ALA A 449 -21.33 -16.24 -3.25
CA ALA A 449 -20.55 -16.67 -4.41
C ALA A 449 -21.27 -17.82 -5.13
N GLN A 450 -21.53 -17.65 -6.42
CA GLN A 450 -22.10 -18.70 -7.28
C GLN A 450 -21.02 -19.52 -8.00
N ASN A 451 -19.87 -18.90 -8.23
CA ASN A 451 -18.69 -19.50 -8.83
C ASN A 451 -17.63 -19.73 -7.76
N HIS A 452 -16.81 -20.77 -7.95
CA HIS A 452 -15.76 -21.16 -7.01
C HIS A 452 -14.47 -21.43 -7.76
N SER A 453 -13.35 -21.11 -7.11
CA SER A 453 -12.03 -21.39 -7.65
C SER A 453 -11.77 -22.89 -7.66
N MET A 454 -11.07 -23.39 -8.67
CA MET A 454 -10.71 -24.80 -8.70
C MET A 454 -9.68 -25.11 -7.60
N ILE A 455 -9.79 -26.28 -6.99
CA ILE A 455 -8.92 -26.66 -5.86
C ILE A 455 -7.44 -26.59 -6.24
N HIS A 456 -7.07 -27.03 -7.46
CA HIS A 456 -5.69 -26.97 -7.90
C HIS A 456 -5.20 -25.52 -8.06
N GLN A 457 -6.06 -24.58 -8.49
CA GLN A 457 -5.70 -23.17 -8.58
C GLN A 457 -5.38 -22.60 -7.19
N LEU A 458 -6.22 -22.90 -6.20
CA LEU A 458 -5.99 -22.52 -4.81
C LEU A 458 -4.73 -23.16 -4.23
N LEU A 459 -4.43 -24.42 -4.58
CA LEU A 459 -3.20 -25.11 -4.14
C LEU A 459 -1.94 -24.50 -4.76
N VAL A 460 -1.97 -24.10 -6.03
CA VAL A 460 -0.85 -23.43 -6.70
C VAL A 460 -0.59 -22.05 -6.11
N LEU A 461 -1.63 -21.28 -5.80
CA LEU A 461 -1.45 -19.92 -5.29
C LEU A 461 -1.15 -19.89 -3.79
N TRP A 462 -1.91 -20.67 -3.01
CA TRP A 462 -1.96 -20.56 -1.55
C TRP A 462 -1.55 -21.85 -0.82
N GLY A 463 -1.31 -22.95 -1.54
CA GLY A 463 -1.01 -24.25 -0.93
C GLY A 463 0.24 -24.23 -0.04
N LEU A 464 1.33 -23.58 -0.47
CA LEU A 464 2.55 -23.46 0.33
C LEU A 464 2.32 -22.73 1.68
N PRO A 465 1.80 -21.48 1.69
CA PRO A 465 1.58 -20.78 2.95
C PRO A 465 0.51 -21.43 3.84
N VAL A 466 -0.56 -21.99 3.25
CA VAL A 466 -1.60 -22.70 4.00
C VAL A 466 -1.03 -23.97 4.64
N PHE A 467 -0.26 -24.77 3.88
CA PHE A 467 0.39 -25.97 4.40
C PHE A 467 1.32 -25.66 5.57
N LEU A 468 2.20 -24.65 5.44
CA LEU A 468 3.12 -24.26 6.51
C LEU A 468 2.36 -23.77 7.75
N THR A 469 1.28 -23.02 7.57
CA THR A 469 0.43 -22.54 8.66
C THR A 469 -0.25 -23.70 9.39
N ILE A 470 -0.86 -24.64 8.66
CA ILE A 470 -1.53 -25.81 9.25
C ILE A 470 -0.50 -26.71 9.96
N LEU A 471 0.64 -26.99 9.31
CA LEU A 471 1.74 -27.74 9.91
C LEU A 471 2.18 -27.11 11.22
N PHE A 472 2.30 -25.78 11.25
CA PHE A 472 2.68 -25.05 12.45
C PHE A 472 1.64 -25.14 13.56
N ILE A 473 0.35 -24.96 13.24
CA ILE A 473 -0.75 -25.10 14.21
C ILE A 473 -0.73 -26.51 14.81
N ILE A 474 -0.67 -27.55 13.97
CA ILE A 474 -0.61 -28.94 14.42
C ILE A 474 0.63 -29.15 15.31
N PHE A 475 1.79 -28.65 14.91
CA PHE A 475 3.02 -28.75 15.69
C PHE A 475 2.90 -28.08 17.06
N VAL A 476 2.39 -26.84 17.14
CA VAL A 476 2.22 -26.11 18.42
C VAL A 476 1.21 -26.82 19.32
N LEU A 477 0.07 -27.27 18.75
CA LEU A 477 -0.93 -28.02 19.49
C LEU A 477 -0.36 -29.31 20.06
N TRP A 478 0.34 -30.09 19.22
CA TRP A 478 0.98 -31.34 19.62
C TRP A 478 2.05 -31.11 20.70
N GLU A 479 2.96 -30.15 20.49
CA GLU A 479 4.04 -29.81 21.44
C GLU A 479 3.47 -29.41 22.81
N LYS A 480 2.37 -28.65 22.87
CA LYS A 480 1.79 -28.20 24.14
C LYS A 480 0.84 -29.21 24.78
N LEU A 481 -0.02 -29.88 24.01
CA LEU A 481 -1.01 -30.81 24.56
C LEU A 481 -0.37 -32.05 25.20
N HIS A 482 0.80 -32.49 24.71
CA HIS A 482 1.55 -33.58 25.34
C HIS A 482 2.20 -33.18 26.67
N LEU A 483 2.45 -31.89 26.91
CA LEU A 483 3.09 -31.39 28.12
C LEU A 483 2.09 -30.94 29.20
N LEU A 484 0.82 -30.71 28.84
CA LEU A 484 -0.19 -30.15 29.73
C LEU A 484 -0.88 -31.24 30.57
N LYS A 485 -0.75 -31.15 31.90
CA LYS A 485 -1.49 -32.00 32.86
C LYS A 485 -3.01 -31.80 32.81
N ARG A 486 -3.48 -30.59 32.50
CA ARG A 486 -4.90 -30.26 32.31
C ARG A 486 -5.11 -29.61 30.95
N LYS A 487 -5.95 -30.24 30.12
CA LYS A 487 -6.24 -29.83 28.74
C LYS A 487 -7.50 -28.96 28.70
N THR A 488 -7.36 -27.66 28.97
CA THR A 488 -8.43 -26.67 28.79
C THR A 488 -7.99 -25.63 27.75
N PRO A 489 -8.90 -24.96 27.03
CA PRO A 489 -8.53 -23.92 26.07
C PRO A 489 -7.68 -22.81 26.69
N TYR A 490 -7.97 -22.43 27.93
CA TYR A 490 -7.18 -21.45 28.67
C TYR A 490 -5.77 -21.93 29.01
N THR A 491 -5.62 -23.16 29.53
CA THR A 491 -4.28 -23.70 29.84
C THR A 491 -3.43 -23.89 28.59
N LEU A 492 -4.06 -24.26 27.47
CA LEU A 492 -3.43 -24.34 26.16
C LEU A 492 -2.94 -22.96 25.70
N LEU A 493 -3.83 -21.97 25.55
CA LEU A 493 -3.46 -20.63 25.06
C LEU A 493 -2.43 -19.94 25.95
N ARG A 494 -2.52 -20.12 27.26
CA ARG A 494 -1.53 -19.58 28.22
C ARG A 494 -0.14 -20.21 28.02
N SER A 495 -0.07 -21.48 27.62
CA SER A 495 1.21 -22.21 27.44
C SER A 495 1.93 -21.87 26.12
N ILE A 496 1.19 -21.43 25.10
CA ILE A 496 1.75 -21.02 23.81
C ILE A 496 2.46 -19.68 23.99
N LYS A 497 3.71 -19.56 23.54
CA LYS A 497 4.47 -18.30 23.65
C LYS A 497 3.84 -17.21 22.77
N THR A 498 4.04 -15.94 23.11
CA THR A 498 3.46 -14.80 22.37
C THR A 498 3.76 -14.82 20.86
N PRO A 499 5.00 -15.04 20.40
CA PRO A 499 5.30 -15.07 18.97
C PRO A 499 4.57 -16.22 18.26
N ASP A 500 4.52 -17.42 18.86
CA ASP A 500 3.80 -18.57 18.31
C ASP A 500 2.29 -18.27 18.18
N LEU A 501 1.67 -17.70 19.21
CA LEU A 501 0.24 -17.37 19.18
C LEU A 501 -0.07 -16.30 18.13
N PHE A 502 0.78 -15.28 18.01
CA PHE A 502 0.59 -14.22 17.03
C PHE A 502 0.72 -14.75 15.60
N ALA A 503 1.69 -15.63 15.32
CA ALA A 503 1.81 -16.31 14.03
C ALA A 503 0.60 -17.18 13.69
N VAL A 504 0.01 -17.87 14.69
CA VAL A 504 -1.26 -18.60 14.49
C VAL A 504 -2.39 -17.64 14.12
N ILE A 505 -2.51 -16.50 14.80
CA ILE A 505 -3.56 -15.50 14.51
C ILE A 505 -3.39 -14.95 13.08
N MET A 506 -2.19 -14.54 12.70
CA MET A 506 -1.91 -14.05 11.33
C MET A 506 -2.23 -15.11 10.28
N GLY A 507 -1.76 -16.35 10.46
CA GLY A 507 -2.00 -17.44 9.53
C GLY A 507 -3.47 -17.82 9.40
N LEU A 508 -4.23 -17.86 10.51
CA LEU A 508 -5.67 -18.13 10.47
C LEU A 508 -6.46 -16.98 9.80
N CYS A 509 -6.08 -15.73 10.06
CA CYS A 509 -6.69 -14.59 9.37
C CYS A 509 -6.43 -14.66 7.86
N ALA A 510 -5.18 -14.95 7.45
CA ALA A 510 -4.82 -15.09 6.05
C ALA A 510 -5.58 -16.23 5.34
N ILE A 511 -5.72 -17.40 5.99
CA ILE A 511 -6.56 -18.50 5.48
C ILE A 511 -8.02 -18.05 5.32
N GLY A 512 -8.55 -17.33 6.31
CA GLY A 512 -9.91 -16.78 6.24
C GLY A 512 -10.09 -15.82 5.07
N LEU A 513 -9.11 -14.93 4.83
CA LEU A 513 -9.15 -13.98 3.71
C LEU A 513 -9.12 -14.66 2.34
N VAL A 514 -8.43 -15.80 2.19
CA VAL A 514 -8.48 -16.62 0.97
C VAL A 514 -9.81 -17.35 0.83
N ALA A 515 -10.43 -17.75 1.94
CA ALA A 515 -11.68 -18.50 1.93
C ALA A 515 -12.93 -17.62 1.71
N ILE A 516 -12.92 -16.36 2.15
CA ILE A 516 -14.10 -15.47 2.06
C ILE A 516 -14.62 -15.29 0.63
N PRO A 517 -13.78 -15.00 -0.40
CA PRO A 517 -14.24 -14.88 -1.78
C PRO A 517 -14.89 -16.16 -2.33
N GLU A 518 -14.58 -17.33 -1.75
CA GLU A 518 -15.22 -18.60 -2.13
C GLU A 518 -16.63 -18.75 -1.53
N LEU A 519 -17.03 -17.91 -0.59
CA LEU A 519 -18.31 -17.97 0.11
C LEU A 519 -19.20 -16.78 -0.24
N VAL A 520 -18.62 -15.58 -0.22
CA VAL A 520 -19.32 -14.31 -0.43
C VAL A 520 -18.46 -13.34 -1.23
N TYR A 521 -19.11 -12.44 -1.95
CA TYR A 521 -18.45 -11.33 -2.63
C TYR A 521 -19.24 -10.04 -2.44
N VAL A 522 -18.55 -8.91 -2.55
CA VAL A 522 -19.16 -7.58 -2.57
C VAL A 522 -19.60 -7.27 -3.99
N ARG A 523 -20.89 -6.94 -4.16
CA ARG A 523 -21.47 -6.61 -5.46
C ARG A 523 -21.00 -5.23 -5.92
N ASP A 524 -20.54 -5.18 -7.15
CA ASP A 524 -20.12 -3.99 -7.88
C ASP A 524 -20.42 -4.18 -9.39
N ILE A 525 -19.94 -3.28 -10.25
CA ILE A 525 -20.20 -3.30 -11.70
C ILE A 525 -19.72 -4.58 -12.41
N TYR A 526 -18.89 -5.41 -11.77
CA TYR A 526 -18.37 -6.65 -12.34
C TYR A 526 -19.26 -7.87 -12.13
N GLU A 527 -20.45 -7.70 -11.54
CA GLU A 527 -21.41 -8.78 -11.26
C GLU A 527 -21.66 -9.69 -12.48
N ASN A 528 -21.70 -9.10 -13.68
CA ASN A 528 -21.84 -9.84 -14.93
C ASN A 528 -20.46 -10.27 -15.46
N GLY A 529 -20.03 -11.47 -15.10
CA GLY A 529 -18.86 -12.13 -15.66
C GLY A 529 -17.66 -12.18 -14.72
N ASN A 530 -17.39 -11.18 -13.89
CA ASN A 530 -16.19 -11.15 -13.02
C ASN A 530 -16.55 -10.88 -11.56
N ALA A 531 -17.66 -11.46 -11.10
CA ALA A 531 -18.33 -11.09 -9.84
C ALA A 531 -17.39 -11.11 -8.63
N ARG A 532 -16.45 -12.07 -8.57
CA ARG A 532 -15.54 -12.19 -7.44
C ARG A 532 -14.22 -11.42 -7.59
N ALA A 533 -13.96 -10.78 -8.72
CA ALA A 533 -12.64 -10.23 -9.05
C ALA A 533 -12.12 -9.24 -8.00
N ASN A 534 -12.91 -8.21 -7.66
CA ASN A 534 -12.51 -7.20 -6.68
C ASN A 534 -12.40 -7.77 -5.26
N THR A 535 -13.35 -8.63 -4.87
CA THR A 535 -13.31 -9.24 -3.53
C THR A 535 -12.09 -10.15 -3.38
N MET A 536 -11.81 -10.98 -4.39
CA MET A 536 -10.63 -11.84 -4.43
C MET A 536 -9.36 -10.99 -4.35
N PHE A 537 -9.26 -9.95 -5.19
CA PHE A 537 -8.09 -9.07 -5.25
C PHE A 537 -7.78 -8.47 -3.88
N LYS A 538 -8.73 -7.73 -3.30
CA LYS A 538 -8.50 -6.93 -2.10
C LYS A 538 -8.23 -7.80 -0.86
N LEU A 539 -8.92 -8.94 -0.73
CA LEU A 539 -8.72 -9.84 0.42
C LEU A 539 -7.43 -10.66 0.30
N THR A 540 -7.16 -11.23 -0.87
CA THR A 540 -5.98 -12.09 -1.06
C THR A 540 -4.66 -11.32 -1.08
N TYR A 541 -4.69 -10.04 -1.46
CA TYR A 541 -3.54 -9.14 -1.33
C TYR A 541 -3.03 -9.07 0.11
N GLN A 542 -3.94 -8.85 1.07
CA GLN A 542 -3.61 -8.79 2.49
C GLN A 542 -3.27 -10.18 3.05
N ALA A 543 -3.91 -11.24 2.55
CA ALA A 543 -3.55 -12.61 2.90
C ALA A 543 -2.08 -12.91 2.55
N TYR A 544 -1.61 -12.47 1.37
CA TYR A 544 -0.23 -12.64 0.95
C TYR A 544 0.76 -11.98 1.92
N ILE A 545 0.50 -10.74 2.34
CA ILE A 545 1.35 -10.00 3.30
C ILE A 545 1.44 -10.75 4.63
N LEU A 546 0.30 -11.19 5.19
CA LEU A 546 0.24 -11.95 6.43
C LEU A 546 0.96 -13.30 6.31
N PHE A 547 0.81 -13.98 5.17
CA PHE A 547 1.48 -15.24 4.90
C PHE A 547 2.99 -15.10 4.74
N GLY A 548 3.50 -14.05 4.08
CA GLY A 548 4.93 -13.80 3.96
C GLY A 548 5.64 -13.74 5.32
N MET A 549 5.07 -12.99 6.27
CA MET A 549 5.58 -12.93 7.64
C MET A 549 5.39 -14.24 8.41
N THR A 550 4.22 -14.89 8.27
CA THR A 550 3.91 -16.14 8.96
C THR A 550 4.84 -17.26 8.52
N MET A 551 5.03 -17.45 7.21
CA MET A 551 5.93 -18.47 6.66
C MET A 551 7.35 -18.30 7.17
N ALA A 552 7.90 -17.08 7.12
CA ALA A 552 9.26 -16.81 7.58
C ALA A 552 9.44 -17.17 9.07
N TYR A 553 8.53 -16.72 9.94
CA TYR A 553 8.57 -17.06 11.36
C TYR A 553 8.45 -18.58 11.59
N VAL A 554 7.48 -19.22 10.93
CA VAL A 554 7.18 -20.65 11.07
C VAL A 554 8.37 -21.51 10.64
N ILE A 555 8.96 -21.22 9.48
CA ILE A 555 10.13 -21.95 8.96
C ILE A 555 11.25 -21.94 10.00
N PHE A 556 11.61 -20.77 10.55
CA PHE A 556 12.65 -20.66 11.57
C PHE A 556 12.26 -21.38 12.87
N ARG A 557 11.02 -21.21 13.32
CA ARG A 557 10.49 -21.86 14.52
C ARG A 557 10.54 -23.38 14.43
N LEU A 558 10.25 -23.96 13.27
CA LEU A 558 10.26 -25.39 13.05
C LEU A 558 11.68 -25.93 12.84
N LEU A 559 12.50 -25.30 11.99
CA LEU A 559 13.86 -25.77 11.69
C LEU A 559 14.75 -25.86 12.93
N PHE A 560 14.71 -24.84 13.78
CA PHE A 560 15.69 -24.67 14.84
C PHE A 560 15.20 -25.07 16.23
N LEU A 561 13.88 -25.05 16.47
CA LEU A 561 13.31 -25.34 17.78
C LEU A 561 12.44 -26.61 17.82
N ALA A 562 12.02 -27.18 16.68
CA ALA A 562 11.38 -28.50 16.70
C ALA A 562 12.38 -29.59 17.12
N ARG A 563 11.88 -30.66 17.75
CA ARG A 563 12.70 -31.84 18.11
C ARG A 563 12.62 -32.93 17.05
N GLN A 564 11.50 -33.03 16.34
CA GLN A 564 11.20 -34.06 15.36
C GLN A 564 11.95 -33.79 14.05
N LYS A 565 12.70 -34.78 13.57
CA LYS A 565 13.41 -34.68 12.28
C LYS A 565 12.46 -34.45 11.11
N ALA A 566 11.32 -35.15 11.07
CA ALA A 566 10.32 -35.01 10.01
C ALA A 566 9.80 -33.57 9.89
N VAL A 567 9.47 -32.91 11.01
CA VAL A 567 9.00 -31.51 11.02
C VAL A 567 10.08 -30.56 10.49
N LYS A 568 11.36 -30.80 10.81
CA LYS A 568 12.47 -30.00 10.26
C LYS A 568 12.63 -30.20 8.76
N ILE A 569 12.49 -31.43 8.27
CA ILE A 569 12.56 -31.73 6.83
C ILE A 569 11.43 -31.01 6.09
N LEU A 570 10.20 -31.06 6.61
CA LEU A 570 9.07 -30.34 6.03
C LEU A 570 9.29 -28.82 6.04
N ALA A 571 9.83 -28.27 7.13
CA ALA A 571 10.15 -26.85 7.20
C ALA A 571 11.30 -26.45 6.25
N ALA A 572 12.29 -27.33 6.05
CA ALA A 572 13.37 -27.12 5.08
C ALA A 572 12.85 -27.16 3.65
N ALA A 573 11.94 -28.09 3.33
CA ALA A 573 11.26 -28.15 2.04
C ALA A 573 10.43 -26.89 1.80
N GLY A 574 9.65 -26.44 2.80
CA GLY A 574 8.90 -25.19 2.71
C GLY A 574 9.80 -23.96 2.54
N ALA A 575 10.96 -23.92 3.21
CA ALA A 575 11.95 -22.87 3.02
C ALA A 575 12.52 -22.88 1.59
N PHE A 576 12.84 -24.07 1.06
CA PHE A 576 13.28 -24.23 -0.31
C PHE A 576 12.23 -23.75 -1.32
N CYS A 577 10.96 -24.15 -1.15
CA CYS A 577 9.86 -23.70 -2.00
C CYS A 577 9.69 -22.18 -1.93
N LEU A 578 9.68 -21.58 -0.73
CA LEU A 578 9.58 -20.14 -0.56
C LEU A 578 10.75 -19.42 -1.24
N LEU A 579 11.98 -19.87 -1.05
CA LEU A 579 13.15 -19.28 -1.71
C LEU A 579 13.08 -19.40 -3.24
N TRP A 580 12.47 -20.48 -3.76
CA TRP A 580 12.32 -20.65 -5.20
C TRP A 580 11.34 -19.64 -5.81
N THR A 581 10.33 -19.18 -5.05
CA THR A 581 9.40 -18.15 -5.54
C THR A 581 10.05 -16.76 -5.69
N PHE A 582 11.25 -16.53 -5.12
CA PHE A 582 11.99 -15.28 -5.35
C PHE A 582 12.48 -15.14 -6.80
N GLY A 583 12.55 -16.24 -7.56
CA GLY A 583 12.84 -16.16 -8.99
C GLY A 583 11.80 -15.32 -9.76
N TYR A 584 10.58 -15.19 -9.21
CA TYR A 584 9.56 -14.31 -9.77
C TYR A 584 10.05 -12.87 -9.87
N PHE A 585 10.70 -12.34 -8.82
CA PHE A 585 11.23 -10.99 -8.82
C PHE A 585 12.20 -10.76 -9.99
N GLY A 586 13.18 -11.64 -10.17
CA GLY A 586 14.13 -11.52 -11.28
C GLY A 586 13.47 -11.60 -12.65
N ASN A 587 12.48 -12.49 -12.82
CA ASN A 587 11.74 -12.59 -14.09
C ASN A 587 10.85 -11.36 -14.34
N SER A 588 10.07 -10.93 -13.36
CA SER A 588 9.20 -9.74 -13.47
C SER A 588 10.00 -8.46 -13.73
N VAL A 589 11.14 -8.28 -13.06
CA VAL A 589 12.05 -7.15 -13.31
C VAL A 589 12.55 -7.16 -14.75
N HIS A 590 13.05 -8.29 -15.24
CA HIS A 590 13.53 -8.39 -16.62
C HIS A 590 12.41 -8.18 -17.64
N SER A 591 11.23 -8.77 -17.40
CA SER A 591 10.08 -8.66 -18.29
C SER A 591 9.48 -7.25 -18.37
N TRP A 592 9.57 -6.46 -17.29
CA TRP A 592 8.95 -5.14 -17.21
C TRP A 592 9.94 -3.98 -17.41
N PHE A 593 11.12 -4.05 -16.81
CA PHE A 593 12.12 -2.98 -16.86
C PHE A 593 13.23 -3.23 -17.90
N GLY A 594 13.30 -4.43 -18.49
CA GLY A 594 14.36 -4.82 -19.43
C GLY A 594 15.69 -5.13 -18.73
N ASP A 595 16.81 -4.82 -19.40
CA ASP A 595 18.15 -5.05 -18.85
C ASP A 595 18.57 -3.96 -17.86
N VAL A 596 18.20 -4.16 -16.60
CA VAL A 596 18.56 -3.26 -15.49
C VAL A 596 20.04 -3.35 -15.08
N THR A 597 20.81 -4.26 -15.67
CA THR A 597 22.25 -4.37 -15.39
C THR A 597 23.09 -3.35 -16.15
N ASP A 598 22.51 -2.68 -17.14
CA ASP A 598 23.11 -1.55 -17.86
C ASP A 598 22.58 -0.21 -17.31
N PRO A 599 23.35 0.51 -16.47
CA PRO A 599 22.95 1.82 -15.94
C PRO A 599 22.87 2.92 -17.01
N SER A 600 23.38 2.67 -18.23
CA SER A 600 23.27 3.63 -19.32
C SER A 600 21.81 3.78 -19.78
N ALA A 601 21.01 2.71 -19.69
CA ALA A 601 19.59 2.68 -20.04
C ALA A 601 18.67 3.31 -18.97
N TYR A 602 19.20 3.76 -17.84
CA TYR A 602 18.44 4.48 -16.82
C TYR A 602 17.92 5.83 -17.35
N GLN A 603 16.60 5.98 -17.40
CA GLN A 603 15.87 7.12 -17.97
C GLN A 603 15.56 8.23 -16.95
N GLY A 604 15.65 7.93 -15.66
CA GLY A 604 15.33 8.86 -14.57
C GLY A 604 13.93 8.66 -13.99
N LEU A 605 13.54 9.49 -13.02
CA LEU A 605 12.27 9.32 -12.28
C LEU A 605 11.10 10.19 -12.78
N ASN A 606 11.28 11.00 -13.82
CA ASN A 606 10.23 11.87 -14.34
C ASN A 606 9.10 11.05 -14.97
N ALA A 607 7.98 10.91 -14.26
CA ALA A 607 6.85 10.10 -14.68
C ALA A 607 6.09 10.67 -15.90
N THR A 608 6.35 11.91 -16.29
CA THR A 608 5.71 12.58 -17.44
C THR A 608 6.62 12.66 -18.67
N ALA A 609 7.80 12.04 -18.63
CA ALA A 609 8.74 12.08 -19.75
C ALA A 609 8.21 11.36 -21.00
N PHE A 610 7.34 10.37 -20.82
CA PHE A 610 6.69 9.64 -21.92
C PHE A 610 5.85 10.55 -22.83
N LEU A 611 5.40 11.72 -22.37
CA LEU A 611 4.65 12.66 -23.22
C LEU A 611 5.46 13.06 -24.46
N GLU A 612 6.77 13.21 -24.31
CA GLU A 612 7.64 13.63 -25.41
C GLU A 612 7.82 12.54 -26.48
N THR A 613 7.48 11.28 -26.17
CA THR A 613 7.59 10.14 -27.09
C THR A 613 6.23 9.65 -27.59
N ASP A 614 5.25 9.58 -26.69
CA ASP A 614 3.97 8.92 -26.94
C ASP A 614 2.89 9.93 -27.34
N PHE A 615 3.04 11.21 -26.94
CA PHE A 615 2.13 12.31 -27.26
C PHE A 615 2.90 13.57 -27.72
N PRO A 616 3.87 13.46 -28.66
CA PRO A 616 4.78 14.55 -28.99
C PRO A 616 4.06 15.79 -29.51
N GLU A 617 2.91 15.62 -30.19
CA GLU A 617 2.11 16.73 -30.70
C GLU A 617 1.47 17.57 -29.59
N ASP A 618 1.11 16.93 -28.47
CA ASP A 618 0.37 17.57 -27.37
C ASP A 618 1.28 18.00 -26.21
N ALA A 619 2.51 17.48 -26.16
CA ALA A 619 3.45 17.70 -25.07
C ALA A 619 3.67 19.20 -24.79
N GLU A 620 4.00 20.02 -25.81
CA GLU A 620 4.22 21.46 -25.64
C GLU A 620 3.00 22.16 -24.99
N GLY A 621 1.78 21.81 -25.43
CA GLY A 621 0.53 22.39 -24.91
C GLY A 621 0.24 21.98 -23.46
N ILE A 622 0.46 20.71 -23.12
CA ILE A 622 0.30 20.21 -21.75
C ILE A 622 1.31 20.88 -20.81
N ARG A 623 2.56 21.04 -21.24
CA ARG A 623 3.60 21.77 -20.48
C ARG A 623 3.24 23.24 -20.29
N TRP A 624 2.66 23.86 -21.32
CA TRP A 624 2.19 25.25 -21.26
C TRP A 624 1.07 25.40 -20.22
N LEU A 625 0.05 24.54 -20.23
CA LEU A 625 -1.03 24.58 -19.23
C LEU A 625 -0.49 24.48 -17.80
N ARG A 626 0.39 23.51 -17.56
CA ARG A 626 0.98 23.29 -16.23
C ARG A 626 1.77 24.50 -15.72
N SER A 627 2.43 25.23 -16.64
CA SER A 627 3.33 26.34 -16.29
C SER A 627 2.62 27.68 -16.18
N ASN A 628 1.51 27.88 -16.89
CA ASN A 628 0.84 29.19 -17.03
C ASN A 628 -0.51 29.27 -16.33
N ILE A 629 -1.15 28.14 -16.02
CA ILE A 629 -2.48 28.13 -15.41
C ILE A 629 -2.36 27.89 -13.91
N GLU A 630 -2.91 28.82 -13.12
CA GLU A 630 -3.09 28.68 -11.67
C GLU A 630 -4.53 28.22 -11.33
N GLY A 631 -4.76 27.76 -10.10
CA GLY A 631 -6.09 27.31 -9.66
C GLY A 631 -6.56 26.00 -10.32
N SER A 632 -7.86 25.83 -10.53
CA SER A 632 -8.43 24.64 -11.17
C SER A 632 -9.57 24.99 -12.15
N PRO A 633 -9.32 25.85 -13.17
CA PRO A 633 -10.28 26.11 -14.24
C PRO A 633 -10.51 24.84 -15.08
N VAL A 634 -11.69 24.71 -15.68
CA VAL A 634 -12.03 23.53 -16.48
C VAL A 634 -11.39 23.63 -17.86
N VAL A 635 -10.67 22.57 -18.23
CA VAL A 635 -10.09 22.37 -19.56
C VAL A 635 -10.87 21.25 -20.24
N LEU A 636 -11.55 21.58 -21.32
CA LEU A 636 -12.23 20.60 -22.15
C LEU A 636 -11.20 19.80 -22.96
N GLU A 637 -11.28 18.48 -22.85
CA GLU A 637 -10.59 17.52 -23.72
C GLU A 637 -11.53 16.38 -24.13
N ALA A 638 -11.13 15.59 -25.13
CA ALA A 638 -11.92 14.45 -25.58
C ALA A 638 -11.92 13.29 -24.57
N ASN A 639 -13.11 12.82 -24.22
CA ASN A 639 -13.32 11.65 -23.37
C ASN A 639 -13.07 10.32 -24.08
N GLY A 640 -12.81 9.24 -23.34
CA GLY A 640 -12.58 7.91 -23.91
C GLY A 640 -12.70 6.75 -22.93
N ASP A 641 -12.31 5.57 -23.39
CA ASP A 641 -12.32 4.35 -22.58
C ASP A 641 -11.13 4.27 -21.62
N SER A 642 -11.28 3.49 -20.54
CA SER A 642 -10.20 3.23 -19.60
C SER A 642 -8.97 2.63 -20.28
N TYR A 643 -7.78 3.03 -19.81
CA TYR A 643 -6.49 2.53 -20.31
C TYR A 643 -6.14 2.96 -21.75
N THR A 644 -6.77 4.01 -22.25
CA THR A 644 -6.46 4.64 -23.54
C THR A 644 -5.65 5.93 -23.37
N GLY A 645 -5.23 6.54 -24.48
CA GLY A 645 -4.54 7.84 -24.46
C GLY A 645 -5.44 9.06 -24.33
N TYR A 646 -6.76 8.88 -24.23
CA TYR A 646 -7.69 9.96 -23.87
C TYR A 646 -7.45 10.38 -22.43
N GLU A 647 -7.79 11.62 -22.08
CA GLU A 647 -7.57 12.21 -20.75
C GLU A 647 -6.13 12.60 -20.38
N ARG A 648 -5.24 12.70 -21.37
CA ARG A 648 -3.83 13.09 -21.13
C ARG A 648 -3.65 14.50 -20.61
N VAL A 649 -4.57 15.41 -20.90
CA VAL A 649 -4.41 16.81 -20.48
C VAL A 649 -4.74 16.94 -19.00
N SER A 650 -5.91 16.49 -18.58
CA SER A 650 -6.39 16.48 -17.21
C SER A 650 -5.49 15.64 -16.30
N ALA A 651 -5.11 14.43 -16.72
CA ALA A 651 -4.22 13.56 -15.94
C ALA A 651 -2.84 14.20 -15.70
N MET A 652 -2.24 14.86 -16.70
CA MET A 652 -0.88 15.39 -16.58
C MET A 652 -0.82 16.78 -15.95
N THR A 653 -1.94 17.51 -15.90
CA THR A 653 -2.02 18.87 -15.36
C THR A 653 -2.77 18.96 -14.04
N GLY A 654 -3.62 17.99 -13.71
CA GLY A 654 -4.55 18.04 -12.58
C GLY A 654 -5.68 19.06 -12.77
N LEU A 655 -5.89 19.56 -14.00
CA LEU A 655 -7.00 20.43 -14.34
C LEU A 655 -8.25 19.58 -14.61
N PRO A 656 -9.43 20.01 -14.14
CA PRO A 656 -10.69 19.29 -14.38
C PRO A 656 -11.13 19.35 -15.84
N THR A 657 -11.67 18.24 -16.34
CA THR A 657 -12.45 18.16 -17.59
C THR A 657 -13.92 17.77 -17.30
N VAL A 658 -14.76 17.85 -18.31
CA VAL A 658 -16.21 17.56 -18.23
C VAL A 658 -16.48 16.10 -17.88
N LEU A 659 -15.77 15.18 -18.52
CA LEU A 659 -15.92 13.74 -18.37
C LEU A 659 -14.61 13.04 -18.70
N GLY A 660 -14.10 12.23 -17.76
CA GLY A 660 -12.91 11.41 -17.97
C GLY A 660 -13.19 10.04 -18.57
N TRP A 661 -12.38 9.05 -18.16
CA TRP A 661 -12.55 7.66 -18.60
C TRP A 661 -13.90 7.08 -18.17
N TYR A 662 -14.71 6.68 -19.15
CA TYR A 662 -16.12 6.35 -18.95
C TYR A 662 -16.33 5.25 -17.89
N VAL A 663 -15.61 4.13 -17.99
CA VAL A 663 -15.76 3.00 -17.05
C VAL A 663 -15.26 3.35 -15.65
N HIS A 664 -14.26 4.24 -15.54
CA HIS A 664 -13.79 4.73 -14.25
C HIS A 664 -14.89 5.55 -13.56
N GLU A 665 -15.45 6.55 -14.25
CA GLU A 665 -16.52 7.37 -13.70
C GLU A 665 -17.77 6.53 -13.40
N TRP A 666 -18.09 5.53 -14.22
CA TRP A 666 -19.20 4.62 -13.96
C TRP A 666 -19.00 3.83 -12.66
N LEU A 667 -17.80 3.29 -12.43
CA LEU A 667 -17.50 2.54 -11.20
C LEU A 667 -17.75 3.38 -9.93
N TRP A 668 -17.37 4.66 -9.96
CA TRP A 668 -17.41 5.52 -8.77
C TRP A 668 -18.70 6.31 -8.60
N ARG A 669 -19.43 6.60 -9.69
CA ARG A 669 -20.69 7.37 -9.64
C ARG A 669 -21.92 6.51 -9.73
N ASN A 670 -21.82 5.37 -10.42
CA ASN A 670 -22.93 4.45 -10.67
C ASN A 670 -24.17 5.13 -11.32
N ASP A 671 -23.96 6.18 -12.12
CA ASP A 671 -25.00 6.91 -12.85
C ASP A 671 -24.70 6.93 -14.35
N VAL A 672 -25.13 5.89 -15.07
CA VAL A 672 -24.87 5.72 -16.51
C VAL A 672 -25.57 6.80 -17.35
N ALA A 673 -26.70 7.34 -16.88
CA ALA A 673 -27.47 8.32 -17.64
C ALA A 673 -26.73 9.67 -17.70
N ASP A 674 -26.24 10.14 -16.56
CA ASP A 674 -25.41 11.36 -16.49
C ASP A 674 -24.13 11.23 -17.34
N LEU A 675 -23.46 10.08 -17.29
CA LEU A 675 -22.24 9.86 -18.08
C LEU A 675 -22.51 9.87 -19.60
N ASN A 676 -23.64 9.32 -20.03
CA ASN A 676 -24.05 9.35 -21.44
C ASN A 676 -24.38 10.77 -21.90
N GLU A 677 -25.09 11.55 -21.08
CA GLU A 677 -25.40 12.96 -21.37
C GLU A 677 -24.10 13.76 -21.50
N ARG A 678 -23.18 13.65 -20.54
CA ARG A 678 -21.89 14.35 -20.58
C ARG A 678 -21.05 13.96 -21.79
N SER A 679 -21.00 12.68 -22.14
CA SER A 679 -20.28 12.23 -23.33
C SER A 679 -20.85 12.84 -24.60
N ALA A 680 -22.19 12.91 -24.71
CA ALA A 680 -22.87 13.53 -25.85
C ALA A 680 -22.66 15.05 -25.88
N ASP A 681 -22.65 15.71 -24.72
CA ASP A 681 -22.37 17.14 -24.62
C ASP A 681 -20.93 17.47 -25.05
N VAL A 682 -19.94 16.68 -24.62
CA VAL A 682 -18.54 16.85 -25.05
C VAL A 682 -18.43 16.71 -26.58
N GLU A 683 -19.05 15.68 -27.15
CA GLU A 683 -19.12 15.51 -28.62
C GLU A 683 -19.82 16.69 -29.31
N THR A 684 -20.91 17.19 -28.74
CA THR A 684 -21.66 18.33 -29.26
C THR A 684 -20.80 19.60 -29.28
N ILE A 685 -20.05 19.88 -28.20
CA ILE A 685 -19.14 21.03 -28.16
C ILE A 685 -18.12 20.95 -29.30
N TYR A 686 -17.54 19.78 -29.55
CA TYR A 686 -16.51 19.61 -30.58
C TYR A 686 -17.03 19.59 -32.02
N THR A 687 -18.29 19.21 -32.24
CA THR A 687 -18.79 18.89 -33.60
C THR A 687 -19.98 19.73 -34.07
N SER A 688 -20.72 20.39 -33.16
CA SER A 688 -21.91 21.15 -33.53
C SER A 688 -21.57 22.38 -34.38
N ASN A 689 -22.52 22.80 -35.21
CA ASN A 689 -22.49 24.06 -35.93
C ASN A 689 -23.38 25.14 -35.27
N ASP A 690 -24.07 24.80 -34.19
CA ASP A 690 -24.94 25.71 -33.44
C ASP A 690 -24.13 26.43 -32.35
N GLU A 691 -23.77 27.69 -32.61
CA GLU A 691 -22.98 28.53 -31.72
C GLU A 691 -23.65 28.72 -30.33
N GLU A 692 -24.97 28.90 -30.29
CA GLU A 692 -25.71 29.11 -29.04
C GLU A 692 -25.72 27.84 -28.19
N GLN A 693 -25.90 26.69 -28.83
CA GLN A 693 -25.83 25.39 -28.15
C GLN A 693 -24.44 25.16 -27.54
N VAL A 694 -23.37 25.44 -28.29
CA VAL A 694 -22.00 25.25 -27.80
C VAL A 694 -21.72 26.20 -26.63
N LYS A 695 -22.08 27.49 -26.73
CA LYS A 695 -21.92 28.45 -25.63
C LYS A 695 -22.66 28.03 -24.36
N ALA A 696 -23.91 27.56 -24.51
CA ALA A 696 -24.70 27.08 -23.37
C ALA A 696 -24.04 25.89 -22.66
N LEU A 697 -23.42 24.97 -23.41
CA LEU A 697 -22.68 23.84 -22.84
C LEU A 697 -21.35 24.26 -22.19
N LEU A 698 -20.61 25.20 -22.79
CA LEU A 698 -19.40 25.76 -22.17
C LEU A 698 -19.72 26.44 -20.83
N GLU A 699 -20.82 27.19 -20.76
CA GLU A 699 -21.29 27.82 -19.52
C GLU A 699 -21.78 26.77 -18.50
N LYS A 700 -22.56 25.76 -18.93
CA LYS A 700 -23.06 24.65 -18.09
C LYS A 700 -21.93 24.00 -17.30
N TYR A 701 -20.81 23.70 -17.97
CA TYR A 701 -19.66 23.03 -17.37
C TYR A 701 -18.54 23.97 -16.91
N GLN A 702 -18.75 25.29 -17.02
CA GLN A 702 -17.77 26.32 -16.66
C GLN A 702 -16.40 26.10 -17.33
N VAL A 703 -16.41 25.69 -18.60
CA VAL A 703 -15.20 25.49 -19.40
C VAL A 703 -14.51 26.83 -19.56
N SER A 704 -13.23 26.90 -19.18
CA SER A 704 -12.40 28.12 -19.37
C SER A 704 -11.37 27.94 -20.49
N TYR A 705 -11.02 26.69 -20.80
CA TYR A 705 -10.08 26.37 -21.86
C TYR A 705 -10.56 25.19 -22.70
N ILE A 706 -10.33 25.24 -24.01
CA ILE A 706 -10.59 24.12 -24.91
C ILE A 706 -9.25 23.65 -25.46
N PHE A 707 -8.93 22.38 -25.23
CA PHE A 707 -7.74 21.75 -25.80
C PHE A 707 -8.10 21.17 -27.17
N LEU A 708 -7.33 21.55 -28.19
CA LEU A 708 -7.47 21.07 -29.56
C LEU A 708 -6.18 20.37 -29.99
N GLY A 709 -6.02 19.11 -29.60
CA GLY A 709 -4.82 18.32 -29.81
C GLY A 709 -5.03 17.07 -30.66
N SER A 710 -4.07 16.15 -30.55
CA SER A 710 -4.03 14.92 -31.34
C SER A 710 -5.27 14.03 -31.09
N LYS A 711 -5.72 13.88 -29.83
CA LYS A 711 -6.84 12.99 -29.47
C LYS A 711 -8.21 13.53 -29.88
N GLU A 712 -8.40 14.84 -29.83
CA GLU A 712 -9.62 15.46 -30.34
C GLU A 712 -9.73 15.28 -31.87
N ARG A 713 -8.62 15.44 -32.59
CA ARG A 713 -8.55 15.22 -34.05
C ARG A 713 -8.76 13.75 -34.43
N GLU A 714 -8.18 12.82 -33.66
CA GLU A 714 -8.37 11.38 -33.85
C GLU A 714 -9.82 10.98 -33.66
N LYS A 715 -10.48 11.47 -32.60
CA LYS A 715 -11.85 11.10 -32.25
C LYS A 715 -12.89 11.66 -33.21
N TYR A 716 -12.80 12.95 -33.53
CA TYR A 716 -13.84 13.66 -34.27
C TYR A 716 -13.54 13.82 -35.77
N GLY A 717 -12.27 13.67 -36.19
CA GLY A 717 -11.88 13.69 -37.60
C GLY A 717 -12.37 14.94 -38.34
N GLU A 718 -13.04 14.73 -39.47
CA GLU A 718 -13.62 15.81 -40.28
C GLU A 718 -14.81 16.51 -39.60
N ASN A 719 -15.43 15.89 -38.60
CA ASN A 719 -16.54 16.49 -37.85
C ASN A 719 -16.07 17.52 -36.81
N LEU A 720 -14.76 17.62 -36.54
CA LEU A 720 -14.22 18.59 -35.59
C LEU A 720 -14.40 20.03 -36.11
N ASN A 721 -15.27 20.82 -35.47
CA ASN A 721 -15.60 22.17 -35.93
C ASN A 721 -14.58 23.21 -35.45
N LEU A 722 -13.37 23.16 -36.01
CA LEU A 722 -12.29 24.08 -35.69
C LEU A 722 -12.64 25.55 -35.97
N THR A 723 -13.49 25.81 -36.97
CA THR A 723 -13.87 27.16 -37.36
C THR A 723 -14.71 27.82 -36.27
N LEU A 724 -15.77 27.15 -35.82
CA LEU A 724 -16.63 27.64 -34.74
C LEU A 724 -15.84 27.75 -33.44
N LEU A 725 -15.10 26.72 -33.06
CA LEU A 725 -14.35 26.72 -31.80
C LEU A 725 -13.35 27.89 -31.72
N LYS A 726 -12.61 28.17 -32.80
CA LYS A 726 -11.67 29.31 -32.85
C LYS A 726 -12.36 30.68 -32.87
N GLN A 727 -13.65 30.76 -33.20
CA GLN A 727 -14.42 32.01 -33.08
C GLN A 727 -14.93 32.22 -31.64
N LEU A 728 -15.14 31.15 -30.89
CA LEU A 728 -15.64 31.18 -29.51
C LEU A 728 -14.59 31.57 -28.47
N GLY A 729 -13.29 31.49 -28.78
CA GLY A 729 -12.23 31.75 -27.81
C GLY A 729 -10.93 32.29 -28.40
N GLU A 730 -10.12 32.91 -27.55
CA GLU A 730 -8.79 33.43 -27.91
C GLU A 730 -7.74 32.30 -27.90
N ILE A 731 -6.93 32.20 -28.95
CA ILE A 731 -5.80 31.26 -28.97
C ILE A 731 -4.72 31.76 -27.99
N VAL A 732 -4.60 31.09 -26.85
CA VAL A 732 -3.60 31.41 -25.81
C VAL A 732 -2.32 30.58 -25.95
N PHE A 733 -2.38 29.48 -26.70
CA PHE A 733 -1.23 28.65 -27.05
C PHE A 733 -1.41 28.04 -28.44
N GLN A 734 -0.34 28.06 -29.22
CA GLN A 734 -0.23 27.37 -30.51
C GLN A 734 1.12 26.65 -30.54
N SER A 735 1.08 25.34 -30.79
CA SER A 735 2.29 24.53 -30.91
C SER A 735 3.14 24.98 -32.10
N SER A 736 4.46 24.97 -31.91
CA SER A 736 5.42 25.31 -32.96
C SER A 736 5.67 24.15 -33.94
N SER A 737 5.34 22.92 -33.51
CA SER A 737 5.72 21.67 -34.16
C SER A 737 4.51 20.81 -34.56
N SER A 738 3.31 21.15 -34.10
CA SER A 738 2.08 20.40 -34.35
C SER A 738 0.87 21.32 -34.59
N GLN A 739 -0.28 20.71 -34.90
CA GLN A 739 -1.55 21.45 -35.02
C GLN A 739 -2.22 21.70 -33.66
N THR A 740 -1.57 21.38 -32.55
CA THR A 740 -2.14 21.53 -31.21
C THR A 740 -2.27 23.00 -30.85
N CYS A 741 -3.44 23.40 -30.38
CA CYS A 741 -3.69 24.74 -29.86
C CYS A 741 -4.63 24.71 -28.66
N ILE A 742 -4.59 25.76 -27.85
CA ILE A 742 -5.44 25.92 -26.67
C ILE A 742 -6.18 27.23 -26.82
N LEU A 743 -7.49 27.14 -26.70
CA LEU A 743 -8.38 28.29 -26.72
C LEU A 743 -8.74 28.64 -25.28
N LYS A 744 -8.77 29.93 -24.95
CA LYS A 744 -9.40 30.43 -23.74
C LYS A 744 -10.79 30.96 -24.11
N VAL A 745 -11.80 30.48 -23.41
CA VAL A 745 -13.20 30.90 -23.59
C VAL A 745 -13.63 31.66 -22.33
N ASP A 746 -14.50 32.65 -22.52
CA ASP A 746 -14.97 33.56 -21.46
C ASP A 746 -16.25 33.06 -20.77
#